data_AF-A0A024UVY6-F1
#
_entry.id   AF-A0A024UVY6-F1
#
_cell.length_a   1.000
_cell.length_b   1.000
_cell.length_c   1.000
_cell.angle_alpha   90.00
_cell.angle_beta   90.00
_cell.angle_gamma   90.00
#
_symmetry.space_group_name_H-M   'P 1'
#
loop_
_entity.id
_entity.type
_entity.pdbx_description
1 polymer ?
#
loop_
_entity_poly.entity_id
_entity_poly.type
_entity_poly.pdbx_seq_one_letter_code
_entity_poly.pdbx_strand_id
1 'polypeptide(L)'
;MATPLKLVVEGMRCQSKCARRIREALEGVPGVASADVRFQDKSAIVTFADGHAPVSVVDLIQTVRGLDAGLNKHYDAYLPDDDRRARTVVLHIEGMSCMQNCARKVEGALANAAGVKSAKVNFEQKQATVVIEPGSRITEDDLISTVQGAGKKFIASVYVSSPRLEASEQQHNASRDRLPSVVPAAIAPSKAPAAKPSGTASSRVTLAVSGMTCNSCANSVESALRATAGVESCVVNFATESANVKFVPATIGIRSLIEVIEGIGYKASVVTGSAVVQSDDNRQADIAKWRSNFFVALVFTFPIMIVMTLLDNIAPIASGLHTPVFDVKGSTWNNLILFLLATPVQFYCARRFHADAWNGVKHRSLGMSFLVSMGTNAAYFFAVFSDLRCLYLHDPSFGVPDMYMTSSMLVTFIALGKTLEAIAKGRTNEALRKLFDLQAKVATLVVTTDGHPSIENVVPIELVQRGDILKVVRGTSVPADGVITQGEGRLDESMLTGESRLIKKSADDTVLGATINVDGLFYMRVTGVGRDTALSQIVRLVEDAQTSKAPIQAYADQVAAVFVPVVVVLSTVTLLVWYALGTFGMVDLPQHTSAFLFAFNFAISTLVVACPCALGLATPTAVMVGTGVGASLGILIKGGEPLEAANHVDTVLFDKTGTLTNGTPSVTDVIVLSSADDDDDGTMLTPDDLVFLAASAELGSEHPLGRAIVNHAKLLAKPLEAPVTFRAVSGKGISVELQNDTVHLGNLDYMNECGLQWGKSRMGRQGSMDERAKLEAAGKTVIYMGLCDRVVALFGISDAARADARSTVAQLHARGMAVYMVTGDNRRTAHWIAEQVGIPVHHVMAEVLPSNKVAKVQELQASGRVVAMVGDGINDAPALAQANLGIAIGAGTDIAMETAQMVLMKSSLKDVVVAFDLSQTIYRRIQLNFVWAMGYNIVLLPLAAGVLYGFHIEIPPMFAGAAMAFSSVSVLASSLALKWYQPPTEFTIPHIRPRVDKTDERTPLLQV
;
A
#
# COMPACT_ATOMS: atom_id res chain seq x y z
N MET A 1 4.86 62.92 -34.32
CA MET A 1 5.96 62.61 -33.38
C MET A 1 5.47 61.59 -32.37
N ALA A 2 5.58 60.31 -32.71
CA ALA A 2 5.29 59.23 -31.79
C ALA A 2 6.30 59.25 -30.63
N THR A 3 5.81 59.23 -29.40
CA THR A 3 6.66 59.18 -28.19
C THR A 3 7.44 57.87 -28.14
N PRO A 4 8.77 57.89 -27.89
CA PRO A 4 9.56 56.67 -27.78
C PRO A 4 9.09 55.82 -26.60
N LEU A 5 8.90 54.53 -26.83
CA LEU A 5 8.39 53.59 -25.83
C LEU A 5 9.56 52.86 -25.16
N LYS A 6 9.64 52.90 -23.82
CA LYS A 6 10.67 52.18 -23.07
C LYS A 6 10.12 50.85 -22.54
N LEU A 7 10.72 49.75 -22.99
CA LEU A 7 10.50 48.40 -22.49
C LEU A 7 11.62 48.04 -21.51
N VAL A 8 11.28 47.50 -20.35
CA VAL A 8 12.26 46.82 -19.47
C VAL A 8 12.40 45.40 -19.98
N VAL A 9 13.63 44.91 -20.17
CA VAL A 9 13.94 43.59 -20.73
C VAL A 9 14.89 42.83 -19.81
N GLU A 10 14.36 41.85 -19.11
CA GLU A 10 15.08 40.98 -18.19
C GLU A 10 15.68 39.75 -18.90
N GLY A 11 16.67 39.11 -18.29
CA GLY A 11 17.36 37.95 -18.86
C GLY A 11 18.54 38.27 -19.78
N MET A 12 18.80 39.54 -20.10
CA MET A 12 20.02 39.98 -20.79
C MET A 12 21.27 39.71 -19.94
N ARG A 13 22.19 38.85 -20.43
CA ARG A 13 23.44 38.49 -19.72
C ARG A 13 24.72 38.98 -20.40
N CYS A 14 24.65 39.49 -21.63
CA CYS A 14 25.82 40.11 -22.26
C CYS A 14 25.43 41.26 -23.20
N GLN A 15 26.27 42.31 -23.21
CA GLN A 15 26.02 43.53 -23.98
C GLN A 15 26.17 43.34 -25.49
N SER A 16 27.07 42.46 -25.96
CA SER A 16 27.36 42.31 -27.39
C SER A 16 26.34 41.43 -28.12
N LYS A 17 26.13 40.18 -27.68
CA LYS A 17 25.25 39.22 -28.38
C LYS A 17 23.77 39.33 -27.97
N CYS A 18 23.42 39.57 -26.70
CA CYS A 18 22.01 39.64 -26.29
C CYS A 18 21.36 40.93 -26.76
N ALA A 19 22.00 42.09 -26.54
CA ALA A 19 21.41 43.37 -26.93
C ALA A 19 21.23 43.49 -28.45
N ARG A 20 22.19 42.97 -29.23
CA ARG A 20 22.10 42.94 -30.70
C ARG A 20 20.90 42.10 -31.19
N ARG A 21 20.70 40.91 -30.63
CA ARG A 21 19.57 40.04 -31.01
C ARG A 21 18.21 40.67 -30.68
N ILE A 22 18.09 41.27 -29.49
CA ILE A 22 16.85 41.91 -29.05
C ILE A 22 16.55 43.16 -29.90
N ARG A 23 17.59 43.91 -30.28
CA ARG A 23 17.48 45.01 -31.24
C ARG A 23 16.98 44.51 -32.60
N GLU A 24 17.65 43.51 -33.18
CA GLU A 24 17.29 42.94 -34.49
C GLU A 24 15.84 42.40 -34.50
N ALA A 25 15.39 41.79 -33.41
CA ALA A 25 14.03 41.28 -33.28
C ALA A 25 12.97 42.40 -33.19
N LEU A 26 13.24 43.45 -32.42
CA LEU A 26 12.33 44.59 -32.27
C LEU A 26 12.25 45.44 -33.54
N GLU A 27 13.37 45.62 -34.25
CA GLU A 27 13.41 46.31 -35.55
C GLU A 27 12.75 45.49 -36.67
N GLY A 28 12.61 44.18 -36.50
CA GLY A 28 11.86 43.31 -37.42
C GLY A 28 10.33 43.45 -37.33
N VAL A 29 9.80 44.15 -36.32
CA VAL A 29 8.36 44.36 -36.17
C VAL A 29 7.87 45.48 -37.09
N PRO A 30 6.88 45.25 -37.97
CA PRO A 30 6.39 46.25 -38.91
C PRO A 30 5.88 47.50 -38.17
N GLY A 31 6.43 48.67 -38.49
CA GLY A 31 6.08 49.96 -37.87
C GLY A 31 7.08 50.50 -36.84
N VAL A 32 8.09 49.70 -36.45
CA VAL A 32 9.23 50.16 -35.66
C VAL A 32 10.28 50.79 -36.58
N ALA A 33 10.71 52.02 -36.28
CA ALA A 33 11.76 52.72 -37.03
C ALA A 33 13.17 52.37 -36.55
N SER A 34 13.36 52.20 -35.23
CA SER A 34 14.64 51.78 -34.63
C SER A 34 14.45 51.35 -33.17
N ALA A 35 15.37 50.52 -32.66
CA ALA A 35 15.38 50.09 -31.26
C ALA A 35 16.78 50.26 -30.60
N ASP A 36 16.88 51.12 -29.59
CA ASP A 36 18.10 51.25 -28.78
C ASP A 36 18.04 50.37 -27.53
N VAL A 37 18.81 49.28 -27.51
CA VAL A 37 18.86 48.34 -26.38
C VAL A 37 20.07 48.64 -25.49
N ARG A 38 19.81 49.01 -24.24
CA ARG A 38 20.82 49.34 -23.23
C ARG A 38 20.94 48.22 -22.21
N PHE A 39 22.11 47.56 -22.24
CA PHE A 39 22.41 46.45 -21.32
C PHE A 39 22.47 46.89 -19.85
N GLN A 40 23.06 48.05 -19.56
CA GLN A 40 23.22 48.54 -18.18
C GLN A 40 21.86 48.77 -17.50
N ASP A 41 20.91 49.35 -18.22
CA ASP A 41 19.58 49.68 -17.71
C ASP A 41 18.57 48.54 -17.90
N LYS A 42 19.01 47.39 -18.43
CA LYS A 42 18.17 46.27 -18.87
C LYS A 42 16.91 46.75 -19.60
N SER A 43 17.04 47.66 -20.56
CA SER A 43 15.89 48.25 -21.24
C SER A 43 16.12 48.46 -22.74
N ALA A 44 15.02 48.48 -23.49
CA ALA A 44 14.98 48.76 -24.92
C ALA A 44 14.07 49.96 -25.16
N ILE A 45 14.58 50.99 -25.83
CA ILE A 45 13.81 52.17 -26.23
C ILE A 45 13.46 52.01 -27.70
N VAL A 46 12.17 51.91 -28.00
CA VAL A 46 11.64 51.68 -29.34
C VAL A 46 11.05 52.97 -29.90
N THR A 47 11.50 53.36 -31.08
CA THR A 47 11.01 54.51 -31.85
C THR A 47 10.21 54.03 -33.06
N PHE A 48 9.05 54.64 -33.31
CA PHE A 48 8.13 54.21 -34.37
C PHE A 48 8.24 55.09 -35.62
N ALA A 49 7.95 54.53 -36.80
CA ALA A 49 7.96 55.26 -38.07
C ALA A 49 6.67 56.07 -38.24
N ASP A 50 6.77 57.35 -38.62
CA ASP A 50 5.61 58.20 -38.86
C ASP A 50 4.84 57.72 -40.12
N GLY A 51 3.55 57.35 -39.98
CA GLY A 51 2.65 57.02 -41.09
C GLY A 51 2.23 55.55 -41.26
N HIS A 52 2.66 54.64 -40.37
CA HIS A 52 2.24 53.23 -40.36
C HIS A 52 1.20 52.91 -39.26
N ALA A 53 0.50 51.78 -39.40
CA ALA A 53 -0.53 51.31 -38.46
C ALA A 53 0.00 51.20 -37.01
N PRO A 54 -0.83 51.42 -35.98
CA PRO A 54 -0.38 51.44 -34.59
C PRO A 54 0.16 50.07 -34.16
N VAL A 55 1.46 50.01 -33.84
CA VAL A 55 2.12 48.80 -33.34
C VAL A 55 1.60 48.49 -31.93
N SER A 56 1.06 47.28 -31.74
CA SER A 56 0.61 46.82 -30.43
C SER A 56 1.80 46.58 -29.49
N VAL A 57 1.73 47.13 -28.28
CA VAL A 57 2.78 46.91 -27.25
C VAL A 57 2.88 45.43 -26.87
N VAL A 58 1.77 44.69 -26.95
CA VAL A 58 1.74 43.24 -26.67
C VAL A 58 2.59 42.48 -27.67
N ASP A 59 2.59 42.88 -28.94
CA ASP A 59 3.36 42.22 -30.01
C ASP A 59 4.86 42.46 -29.83
N LEU A 60 5.25 43.67 -29.38
CA LEU A 60 6.65 43.98 -29.04
C LEU A 60 7.15 43.11 -27.87
N ILE A 61 6.33 42.94 -26.82
CA ILE A 61 6.66 42.10 -25.66
C ILE A 61 6.75 40.61 -26.07
N GLN A 62 5.79 40.12 -26.85
CA GLN A 62 5.79 38.74 -27.32
C GLN A 62 6.98 38.43 -28.24
N THR A 63 7.39 39.40 -29.07
CA THR A 63 8.57 39.24 -29.95
C THR A 63 9.85 39.05 -29.13
N VAL A 64 10.03 39.79 -28.03
CA VAL A 64 11.19 39.61 -27.14
C VAL A 64 11.13 38.27 -26.40
N ARG A 65 9.95 37.85 -25.93
CA ARG A 65 9.72 36.54 -25.29
C ARG A 65 9.90 35.35 -26.26
N GLY A 66 9.65 35.55 -27.55
CA GLY A 66 9.73 34.52 -28.58
C GLY A 66 11.15 34.14 -29.02
N LEU A 67 12.19 34.88 -28.60
CA LEU A 67 13.59 34.63 -28.97
C LEU A 67 14.21 33.36 -28.35
N ASP A 68 13.48 32.67 -27.47
CA ASP A 68 13.98 31.55 -26.66
C ASP A 68 14.01 30.19 -27.39
N ALA A 69 13.62 30.14 -28.66
CA ALA A 69 13.68 28.93 -29.48
C ALA A 69 15.12 28.54 -29.86
N GLY A 70 15.80 27.82 -28.95
CA GLY A 70 16.96 26.98 -29.29
C GLY A 70 18.16 26.95 -28.35
N LEU A 71 18.21 27.72 -27.24
CA LEU A 71 19.47 27.88 -26.46
C LEU A 71 19.34 28.04 -24.91
N ASN A 72 18.25 27.60 -24.27
CA ASN A 72 18.04 27.69 -22.79
C ASN A 72 18.29 29.10 -22.19
N LYS A 73 17.74 30.14 -22.83
CA LYS A 73 17.71 31.51 -22.26
C LYS A 73 16.25 31.93 -22.15
N HIS A 74 15.94 32.78 -21.17
CA HIS A 74 14.62 33.37 -20.99
C HIS A 74 14.73 34.88 -20.98
N TYR A 75 14.18 35.54 -21.99
CA TYR A 75 14.03 37.00 -22.03
C TYR A 75 12.59 37.37 -21.71
N ASP A 76 12.39 38.32 -20.78
CA ASP A 76 11.06 38.82 -20.44
C ASP A 76 11.01 40.34 -20.58
N ALA A 77 9.91 40.90 -21.10
CA ALA A 77 9.77 42.32 -21.35
C ALA A 77 8.43 42.89 -20.83
N TYR A 78 8.47 44.09 -20.23
CA TYR A 78 7.28 44.76 -19.69
C TYR A 78 7.41 46.29 -19.67
N LEU A 79 6.28 47.01 -19.50
CA LEU A 79 6.24 48.47 -19.36
C LEU A 79 6.38 48.89 -17.89
N PRO A 80 7.15 49.94 -17.57
CA PRO A 80 7.19 50.50 -16.23
C PRO A 80 5.98 51.42 -15.95
N ASP A 81 5.25 51.07 -14.89
CA ASP A 81 4.16 51.77 -14.16
C ASP A 81 2.75 51.84 -14.78
N ASP A 82 1.82 51.04 -14.21
CA ASP A 82 0.50 51.54 -13.83
C ASP A 82 -0.01 50.92 -12.50
N ASP A 83 -0.40 51.82 -11.61
CA ASP A 83 -1.26 51.79 -10.43
C ASP A 83 -0.92 51.26 -9.01
N ARG A 84 -1.20 52.17 -8.06
CA ARG A 84 -0.81 52.22 -6.66
C ARG A 84 -1.85 51.55 -5.74
N ARG A 85 -1.46 50.43 -5.13
CA ARG A 85 -2.06 49.89 -3.90
C ARG A 85 -1.05 49.95 -2.75
N ALA A 86 -1.53 49.91 -1.50
CA ALA A 86 -0.68 49.70 -0.34
C ALA A 86 0.17 48.43 -0.56
N ARG A 87 1.49 48.59 -0.68
CA ARG A 87 2.39 47.46 -0.90
C ARG A 87 2.86 46.89 0.43
N THR A 88 2.88 45.56 0.52
CA THR A 88 3.45 44.84 1.66
C THR A 88 4.76 44.23 1.22
N VAL A 89 5.84 44.65 1.86
CA VAL A 89 7.20 44.14 1.62
C VAL A 89 7.56 43.22 2.77
N VAL A 90 8.02 42.02 2.46
CA VAL A 90 8.54 41.07 3.46
C VAL A 90 10.06 41.06 3.36
N LEU A 91 10.74 41.36 4.47
CA LEU A 91 12.19 41.35 4.57
C LEU A 91 12.62 40.12 5.38
N HIS A 92 13.61 39.38 4.91
CA HIS A 92 14.33 38.40 5.72
C HIS A 92 15.50 39.09 6.44
N ILE A 93 15.62 38.92 7.75
CA ILE A 93 16.56 39.64 8.63
C ILE A 93 17.44 38.67 9.40
N GLU A 94 18.73 38.67 9.09
CA GLU A 94 19.76 37.91 9.79
C GLU A 94 20.42 38.73 10.90
N GLY A 95 21.01 38.04 11.89
CA GLY A 95 21.68 38.67 13.05
C GLY A 95 20.80 38.97 14.27
N MET A 96 19.50 38.62 14.21
CA MET A 96 18.60 38.65 15.36
C MET A 96 18.90 37.47 16.32
N SER A 97 19.48 37.78 17.47
CA SER A 97 19.95 36.80 18.48
C SER A 97 19.00 36.62 19.65
N CYS A 98 18.00 37.51 19.82
CA CYS A 98 17.05 37.43 20.91
C CYS A 98 15.67 38.00 20.52
N MET A 99 14.60 37.32 20.94
CA MET A 99 13.22 37.68 20.61
C MET A 99 12.78 39.00 21.24
N GLN A 100 13.17 39.28 22.49
CA GLN A 100 12.64 40.44 23.23
C GLN A 100 13.33 41.77 22.90
N ASN A 101 14.64 41.78 22.64
CA ASN A 101 15.41 43.02 22.42
C ASN A 101 15.80 43.25 20.94
N CYS A 102 16.20 42.23 20.19
CA CYS A 102 16.56 42.43 18.77
C CYS A 102 15.31 42.65 17.90
N ALA A 103 14.27 41.84 18.06
CA ALA A 103 13.06 41.94 17.23
C ALA A 103 12.34 43.28 17.46
N ARG A 104 12.12 43.70 18.72
CA ARG A 104 11.51 45.01 19.03
C ARG A 104 12.31 46.19 18.50
N LYS A 105 13.65 46.12 18.52
CA LYS A 105 14.51 47.21 18.03
C LYS A 105 14.40 47.36 16.52
N VAL A 106 14.37 46.24 15.79
CA VAL A 106 14.19 46.22 14.33
C VAL A 106 12.77 46.61 13.95
N GLU A 107 11.76 46.11 14.66
CA GLU A 107 10.35 46.46 14.46
C GLU A 107 10.10 47.95 14.69
N GLY A 108 10.66 48.52 15.77
CA GLY A 108 10.56 49.95 16.06
C GLY A 108 11.29 50.83 15.05
N ALA A 109 12.45 50.40 14.53
CA ALA A 109 13.16 51.14 13.49
C ALA A 109 12.38 51.18 12.18
N LEU A 110 11.79 50.04 11.76
CA LEU A 110 10.98 49.95 10.55
C LEU A 110 9.64 50.67 10.69
N ALA A 111 8.97 50.58 11.85
CA ALA A 111 7.71 51.26 12.09
C ALA A 111 7.84 52.80 12.13
N ASN A 112 9.01 53.31 12.53
CA ASN A 112 9.29 54.75 12.57
C ASN A 112 9.88 55.30 11.27
N ALA A 113 10.08 54.47 10.24
CA ALA A 113 10.60 54.91 8.94
C ALA A 113 9.53 55.71 8.18
N ALA A 114 9.94 56.85 7.59
CA ALA A 114 9.03 57.76 6.92
C ALA A 114 8.34 57.08 5.72
N GLY A 115 7.00 56.98 5.78
CA GLY A 115 6.18 56.34 4.76
C GLY A 115 5.91 54.85 4.97
N VAL A 116 6.24 54.29 6.14
CA VAL A 116 5.78 52.97 6.60
C VAL A 116 4.53 53.13 7.45
N LYS A 117 3.45 52.41 7.11
CA LYS A 117 2.19 52.41 7.85
C LYS A 117 2.24 51.51 9.09
N SER A 118 2.87 50.34 8.96
CA SER A 118 3.09 49.41 10.07
C SER A 118 4.18 48.40 9.72
N ALA A 119 4.98 48.00 10.71
CA ALA A 119 5.94 46.91 10.58
C ALA A 119 5.73 45.89 11.71
N LYS A 120 5.82 44.60 11.40
CA LYS A 120 5.81 43.50 12.39
C LYS A 120 6.97 42.55 12.13
N VAL A 121 7.71 42.17 13.17
CA VAL A 121 8.83 41.24 13.04
C VAL A 121 8.46 39.87 13.63
N ASN A 122 8.47 38.84 12.77
CA ASN A 122 8.38 37.45 13.17
C ASN A 122 9.80 36.90 13.43
N PHE A 123 10.15 36.74 14.71
CA PHE A 123 11.48 36.24 15.11
C PHE A 123 11.73 34.79 14.68
N GLU A 124 10.72 33.92 14.74
CA GLU A 124 10.85 32.49 14.40
C GLU A 124 11.12 32.28 12.91
N GLN A 125 10.50 33.09 12.05
CA GLN A 125 10.71 33.08 10.61
C GLN A 125 11.85 33.99 10.14
N LYS A 126 12.49 34.73 11.06
CA LYS A 126 13.47 35.79 10.77
C LYS A 126 12.96 36.77 9.71
N GLN A 127 11.66 37.10 9.72
CA GLN A 127 11.03 37.93 8.71
C GLN A 127 10.39 39.18 9.32
N ALA A 128 10.41 40.29 8.60
CA ALA A 128 9.69 41.50 8.94
C ALA A 128 8.71 41.84 7.81
N THR A 129 7.43 41.94 8.14
CA THR A 129 6.39 42.36 7.21
C THR A 129 6.14 43.85 7.38
N VAL A 130 6.40 44.62 6.33
CA VAL A 130 6.34 46.08 6.32
C VAL A 130 5.24 46.51 5.34
N VAL A 131 4.23 47.21 5.84
CA VAL A 131 3.15 47.78 5.02
C VAL A 131 3.48 49.24 4.75
N ILE A 132 3.65 49.60 3.49
CA ILE A 132 4.04 50.95 3.04
C ILE A 132 2.79 51.79 2.76
N GLU A 133 2.82 53.07 3.14
CA GLU A 133 1.69 53.98 2.90
C GLU A 133 1.46 54.22 1.40
N PRO A 134 0.18 54.29 0.96
CA PRO A 134 -0.15 54.63 -0.42
C PRO A 134 0.43 56.00 -0.81
N GLY A 135 1.30 56.02 -1.83
CA GLY A 135 1.96 57.25 -2.30
C GLY A 135 3.33 57.54 -1.69
N SER A 136 3.81 56.70 -0.76
CA SER A 136 5.17 56.80 -0.23
C SER A 136 6.23 56.39 -1.27
N ARG A 137 7.34 57.14 -1.34
CA ARG A 137 8.49 56.88 -2.24
C ARG A 137 9.53 55.92 -1.64
N ILE A 138 9.30 55.37 -0.45
CA ILE A 138 10.30 54.55 0.27
C ILE A 138 10.60 53.24 -0.46
N THR A 139 11.83 53.00 -0.89
CA THR A 139 12.23 51.79 -1.64
C THR A 139 12.57 50.62 -0.72
N GLU A 140 12.68 49.41 -1.27
CA GLU A 140 13.08 48.21 -0.50
C GLU A 140 14.50 48.35 0.06
N ASP A 141 15.39 49.01 -0.68
CA ASP A 141 16.76 49.34 -0.25
C ASP A 141 16.76 50.34 0.93
N ASP A 142 15.82 51.29 0.95
CA ASP A 142 15.66 52.22 2.08
C ASP A 142 15.25 51.46 3.36
N LEU A 143 14.37 50.46 3.25
CA LEU A 143 13.99 49.61 4.38
C LEU A 143 15.15 48.73 4.86
N ILE A 144 15.94 48.17 3.94
CA ILE A 144 17.14 47.41 4.28
C ILE A 144 18.15 48.30 5.02
N SER A 145 18.37 49.52 4.53
CA SER A 145 19.26 50.48 5.19
C SER A 145 18.76 50.88 6.59
N THR A 146 17.44 50.96 6.78
CA THR A 146 16.81 51.23 8.08
C THR A 146 17.07 50.11 9.09
N VAL A 147 16.99 48.85 8.66
CA VAL A 147 17.30 47.68 9.51
C VAL A 147 18.79 47.64 9.87
N GLN A 148 19.67 47.92 8.91
CA GLN A 148 21.12 48.00 9.13
C GLN A 148 21.49 49.17 10.07
N GLY A 149 20.77 50.30 9.99
CA GLY A 149 20.89 51.43 10.90
C GLY A 149 20.46 51.13 12.33
N ALA A 150 19.55 50.18 12.55
CA ALA A 150 19.13 49.74 13.88
C ALA A 150 20.25 48.98 14.64
N GLY A 151 21.26 48.48 13.93
CA GLY A 151 22.49 47.93 14.51
C GLY A 151 23.35 47.18 13.49
N LYS A 152 24.67 47.38 13.54
CA LYS A 152 25.67 46.82 12.60
C LYS A 152 25.67 45.28 12.42
N LYS A 153 24.96 44.55 13.28
CA LYS A 153 24.83 43.09 13.23
C LYS A 153 23.63 42.60 12.42
N PHE A 154 22.70 43.48 12.03
CA PHE A 154 21.49 43.09 11.30
C PHE A 154 21.71 43.21 9.79
N ILE A 155 21.38 42.15 9.05
CA ILE A 155 21.46 42.10 7.59
C ILE A 155 20.06 41.81 7.07
N ALA A 156 19.51 42.66 6.20
CA ALA A 156 18.16 42.51 5.64
C ALA A 156 18.21 42.27 4.12
N SER A 157 17.29 41.45 3.61
CA SER A 157 17.10 41.16 2.18
C SER A 157 15.61 40.96 1.87
N VAL A 158 15.18 41.24 0.64
CA VAL A 158 13.77 41.13 0.24
C VAL A 158 13.39 39.67 0.00
N TYR A 159 12.26 39.25 0.56
CA TYR A 159 11.74 37.89 0.43
C TYR A 159 10.72 37.81 -0.73
N VAL A 160 11.00 36.97 -1.73
CA VAL A 160 10.13 36.76 -2.91
C VAL A 160 9.50 35.37 -2.86
N SER A 161 8.17 35.29 -2.76
CA SER A 161 7.40 34.04 -2.87
C SER A 161 6.75 33.92 -4.26
N SER A 162 6.88 32.75 -4.92
CA SER A 162 6.24 32.47 -6.22
C SER A 162 4.71 32.33 -6.12
N PRO A 163 3.91 32.81 -7.08
CA PRO A 163 2.44 32.84 -6.95
C PRO A 163 1.73 31.66 -7.66
N ARG A 164 0.85 30.95 -6.96
CA ARG A 164 -0.39 30.35 -7.51
C ARG A 164 -1.33 29.91 -6.38
N LEU A 165 -2.62 30.20 -6.59
CA LEU A 165 -3.82 29.91 -5.77
C LEU A 165 -4.32 31.03 -4.85
N GLU A 166 -4.87 32.10 -5.42
CA GLU A 166 -5.99 32.85 -4.82
C GLU A 166 -6.97 33.25 -5.94
N ALA A 167 -7.95 32.39 -6.21
CA ALA A 167 -9.11 32.73 -7.03
C ALA A 167 -10.29 31.81 -6.69
N SER A 168 -10.78 31.85 -5.44
CA SER A 168 -12.14 31.39 -5.10
C SER A 168 -12.62 31.85 -3.71
N GLU A 169 -12.38 33.09 -3.29
CA GLU A 169 -13.00 33.62 -2.05
C GLU A 169 -13.37 35.11 -2.19
N GLN A 170 -14.15 35.46 -3.20
CA GLN A 170 -14.80 36.78 -3.27
C GLN A 170 -16.21 36.66 -3.83
N GLN A 171 -17.12 36.01 -3.10
CA GLN A 171 -18.56 36.16 -3.38
C GLN A 171 -19.52 35.93 -2.21
N HIS A 172 -19.05 35.82 -0.98
CA HIS A 172 -19.92 35.79 0.20
C HIS A 172 -19.27 36.56 1.34
N ASN A 173 -19.52 37.86 1.41
CA ASN A 173 -19.68 38.64 2.65
C ASN A 173 -19.82 40.13 2.34
N ALA A 174 -21.02 40.50 1.89
CA ALA A 174 -21.52 41.85 2.04
C ALA A 174 -22.90 41.73 2.70
N SER A 175 -22.93 41.76 4.04
CA SER A 175 -24.08 42.22 4.83
C SER A 175 -23.80 42.14 6.34
N ARG A 176 -23.73 43.33 6.95
CA ARG A 176 -24.21 43.67 8.30
C ARG A 176 -23.34 43.36 9.52
N ASP A 177 -22.42 44.29 9.78
CA ASP A 177 -22.48 45.30 10.86
C ASP A 177 -23.25 45.02 12.16
N ARG A 178 -22.53 45.31 13.26
CA ARG A 178 -22.90 45.73 14.65
C ARG A 178 -22.78 44.71 15.81
N LEU A 179 -21.73 44.95 16.60
CA LEU A 179 -21.49 44.65 18.04
C LEU A 179 -22.59 45.22 18.99
N PRO A 180 -22.57 45.00 20.34
CA PRO A 180 -21.58 44.29 21.21
C PRO A 180 -22.13 43.39 22.36
N SER A 181 -21.25 42.51 22.87
CA SER A 181 -20.92 42.15 24.27
C SER A 181 -22.00 42.05 25.38
N VAL A 182 -22.14 40.86 26.01
CA VAL A 182 -22.05 40.62 27.49
C VAL A 182 -21.61 39.16 27.76
N VAL A 183 -20.72 38.95 28.74
CA VAL A 183 -20.25 37.67 29.33
C VAL A 183 -20.36 37.82 30.87
N PRO A 184 -20.33 36.81 31.77
CA PRO A 184 -20.63 35.36 31.74
C PRO A 184 -21.65 34.92 32.84
N ALA A 185 -22.15 33.68 32.80
CA ALA A 185 -22.44 32.92 34.03
C ALA A 185 -22.48 31.40 33.77
N ALA A 186 -21.77 30.63 34.60
CA ALA A 186 -21.59 29.19 34.52
C ALA A 186 -22.63 28.43 35.34
N ILE A 187 -23.23 27.36 34.78
CA ILE A 187 -23.79 26.19 35.51
C ILE A 187 -23.63 24.95 34.60
N ALA A 188 -23.03 23.88 35.13
CA ALA A 188 -22.95 22.52 34.56
C ALA A 188 -23.98 21.60 35.27
N PRO A 189 -24.16 20.30 34.94
CA PRO A 189 -24.08 19.55 33.67
C PRO A 189 -25.36 18.71 33.40
N SER A 190 -25.59 18.23 32.17
CA SER A 190 -26.53 17.13 31.90
C SER A 190 -26.16 16.37 30.61
N LYS A 191 -26.17 15.03 30.69
CA LYS A 191 -25.70 14.06 29.70
C LYS A 191 -26.68 13.88 28.52
N ALA A 192 -26.16 13.90 27.29
CA ALA A 192 -26.60 13.05 26.17
C ALA A 192 -25.50 12.99 25.10
N PRO A 193 -25.25 11.84 24.44
CA PRO A 193 -24.15 11.67 23.49
C PRO A 193 -24.42 12.48 22.21
N ALA A 194 -23.51 13.40 21.89
CA ALA A 194 -23.58 14.17 20.66
C ALA A 194 -23.31 13.27 19.44
N ALA A 195 -24.24 13.30 18.50
CA ALA A 195 -24.10 12.72 17.17
C ALA A 195 -22.85 13.26 16.46
N LYS A 196 -22.14 12.38 15.74
CA LYS A 196 -21.02 12.75 14.87
C LYS A 196 -21.51 13.72 13.78
N PRO A 197 -20.83 14.86 13.54
CA PRO A 197 -21.08 15.66 12.36
C PRO A 197 -20.61 14.89 11.11
N SER A 198 -21.45 14.87 10.09
CA SER A 198 -21.19 14.34 8.77
C SER A 198 -20.01 15.04 8.09
N GLY A 199 -19.00 14.25 7.69
CA GLY A 199 -18.30 14.39 6.41
C GLY A 199 -17.26 15.50 6.24
N THR A 200 -16.21 15.55 7.06
CA THR A 200 -14.92 16.11 6.61
C THR A 200 -14.14 15.04 5.84
N ALA A 201 -13.75 15.33 4.59
CA ALA A 201 -13.01 14.39 3.74
C ALA A 201 -11.68 13.96 4.40
N SER A 202 -11.62 12.71 4.84
CA SER A 202 -10.42 12.09 5.43
C SER A 202 -9.39 11.76 4.35
N SER A 203 -8.12 12.12 4.55
CA SER A 203 -7.00 11.76 3.67
C SER A 203 -6.12 10.69 4.30
N ARG A 204 -5.38 9.93 3.49
CA ARG A 204 -4.40 8.94 3.93
C ARG A 204 -3.00 9.32 3.47
N VAL A 205 -2.02 9.17 4.35
CA VAL A 205 -0.60 9.32 4.02
C VAL A 205 0.19 8.15 4.59
N THR A 206 1.11 7.61 3.80
CA THR A 206 2.12 6.66 4.30
C THR A 206 3.42 7.41 4.54
N LEU A 207 3.93 7.31 5.77
CA LEU A 207 5.19 7.88 6.21
C LEU A 207 6.19 6.74 6.42
N ALA A 208 7.39 6.86 5.86
CA ALA A 208 8.51 6.00 6.24
C ALA A 208 9.04 6.49 7.59
N VAL A 209 9.17 5.59 8.56
CA VAL A 209 9.59 5.90 9.93
C VAL A 209 10.87 5.11 10.25
N SER A 210 12.00 5.80 10.21
CA SER A 210 13.31 5.20 10.48
C SER A 210 13.69 5.30 11.96
N GLY A 211 14.39 4.27 12.44
CA GLY A 211 14.94 4.22 13.80
C GLY A 211 14.17 3.33 14.76
N MET A 212 12.99 2.83 14.40
CA MET A 212 12.27 1.82 15.21
C MET A 212 13.11 0.53 15.34
N THR A 213 13.16 -0.04 16.54
CA THR A 213 13.97 -1.24 16.83
C THR A 213 13.18 -2.46 17.28
N CYS A 214 11.94 -2.22 17.68
CA CYS A 214 11.03 -3.25 18.12
C CYS A 214 9.57 -2.78 17.98
N ASN A 215 8.66 -3.72 18.14
CA ASN A 215 7.24 -3.48 18.01
C ASN A 215 6.67 -2.53 19.09
N SER A 216 7.30 -2.45 20.27
CA SER A 216 6.92 -1.45 21.28
C SER A 216 7.25 -0.01 20.83
N CYS A 217 8.28 0.19 20.00
CA CYS A 217 8.55 1.50 19.38
C CYS A 217 7.43 1.87 18.40
N ALA A 218 6.97 0.93 17.57
CA ALA A 218 5.84 1.14 16.67
C ALA A 218 4.58 1.52 17.44
N ASN A 219 4.29 0.83 18.55
CA ASN A 219 3.14 1.16 19.41
C ASN A 219 3.25 2.54 20.07
N SER A 220 4.45 2.98 20.44
CA SER A 220 4.67 4.35 20.95
C SER A 220 4.39 5.41 19.88
N VAL A 221 4.89 5.22 18.67
CA VAL A 221 4.63 6.12 17.52
C VAL A 221 3.14 6.14 17.19
N GLU A 222 2.50 4.97 17.14
CA GLU A 222 1.06 4.83 16.87
C GLU A 222 0.22 5.53 17.93
N SER A 223 0.55 5.36 19.21
CA SER A 223 -0.15 5.98 20.33
C SER A 223 -0.04 7.50 20.30
N ALA A 224 1.14 8.03 19.99
CA ALA A 224 1.36 9.46 19.90
C ALA A 224 0.64 10.10 18.70
N LEU A 225 0.67 9.44 17.54
CA LEU A 225 -0.08 9.89 16.37
C LEU A 225 -1.59 9.85 16.62
N ARG A 226 -2.11 8.79 17.25
CA ARG A 226 -3.53 8.70 17.64
C ARG A 226 -3.95 9.73 18.69
N ALA A 227 -3.04 10.10 19.59
CA ALA A 227 -3.29 11.14 20.58
C ALA A 227 -3.32 12.56 19.97
N THR A 228 -2.89 12.71 18.72
CA THR A 228 -2.86 14.00 18.03
C THR A 228 -4.23 14.33 17.44
N ALA A 229 -4.76 15.53 17.74
CA ALA A 229 -6.03 15.98 17.22
C ALA A 229 -6.02 16.05 15.67
N GLY A 230 -7.04 15.46 15.04
CA GLY A 230 -7.14 15.41 13.58
C GLY A 230 -6.70 14.08 12.94
N VAL A 231 -6.09 13.17 13.71
CA VAL A 231 -5.80 11.79 13.27
C VAL A 231 -6.99 10.90 13.61
N GLU A 232 -7.63 10.31 12.59
CA GLU A 232 -8.76 9.39 12.78
C GLU A 232 -8.29 7.98 13.11
N SER A 233 -7.25 7.53 12.41
CA SER A 233 -6.62 6.23 12.63
C SER A 233 -5.16 6.27 12.19
N CYS A 234 -4.32 5.53 12.87
CA CYS A 234 -2.92 5.35 12.54
C CYS A 234 -2.58 3.88 12.77
N VAL A 235 -1.84 3.30 11.84
CA VAL A 235 -1.26 1.97 11.97
C VAL A 235 0.22 2.08 11.65
N VAL A 236 1.06 1.65 12.60
CA VAL A 236 2.50 1.63 12.41
C VAL A 236 2.95 0.18 12.31
N ASN A 237 3.64 -0.16 11.23
CA ASN A 237 4.21 -1.48 11.05
C ASN A 237 5.74 -1.42 11.16
N PHE A 238 6.25 -2.10 12.19
CA PHE A 238 7.68 -2.23 12.45
C PHE A 238 8.42 -3.04 11.37
N ALA A 239 7.80 -4.07 10.78
CA ALA A 239 8.44 -4.91 9.78
C ALA A 239 8.70 -4.17 8.45
N THR A 240 7.85 -3.21 8.11
CA THR A 240 7.96 -2.35 6.92
C THR A 240 8.54 -0.97 7.21
N GLU A 241 8.81 -0.64 8.48
CA GLU A 241 9.27 0.69 8.92
C GLU A 241 8.39 1.83 8.38
N SER A 242 7.07 1.63 8.38
CA SER A 242 6.11 2.58 7.82
C SER A 242 4.93 2.83 8.76
N ALA A 243 4.39 4.04 8.69
CA ALA A 243 3.22 4.50 9.40
C ALA A 243 2.16 4.95 8.40
N ASN A 244 1.01 4.28 8.38
CA ASN A 244 -0.12 4.64 7.52
C ASN A 244 -1.13 5.42 8.38
N VAL A 245 -1.30 6.70 8.07
CA VAL A 245 -2.06 7.65 8.89
C VAL A 245 -3.27 8.15 8.10
N LYS A 246 -4.47 7.94 8.65
CA LYS A 246 -5.71 8.54 8.19
C LYS A 246 -5.99 9.78 9.04
N PHE A 247 -6.03 10.95 8.40
CA PHE A 247 -6.16 12.23 9.08
C PHE A 247 -7.10 13.16 8.32
N VAL A 248 -7.63 14.17 9.00
CA VAL A 248 -8.47 15.20 8.40
C VAL A 248 -7.56 16.38 8.01
N PRO A 249 -7.31 16.63 6.70
CA PRO A 249 -6.36 17.66 6.26
C PRO A 249 -6.69 19.08 6.73
N ALA A 250 -7.97 19.35 7.02
CA ALA A 250 -8.43 20.63 7.56
C ALA A 250 -7.99 20.87 9.02
N THR A 251 -7.57 19.83 9.75
CA THR A 251 -7.19 19.91 11.17
C THR A 251 -5.69 19.73 11.40
N ILE A 252 -5.03 18.88 10.62
CA ILE A 252 -3.61 18.60 10.76
C ILE A 252 -2.96 18.35 9.40
N GLY A 253 -1.75 18.90 9.20
CA GLY A 253 -0.96 18.71 7.99
C GLY A 253 0.08 17.60 8.12
N ILE A 254 0.58 17.09 6.98
CA ILE A 254 1.59 16.02 6.94
C ILE A 254 2.88 16.42 7.68
N ARG A 255 3.28 17.69 7.63
CA ARG A 255 4.47 18.20 8.35
C ARG A 255 4.32 18.05 9.86
N SER A 256 3.16 18.36 10.41
CA SER A 256 2.88 18.19 11.83
C SER A 256 2.88 16.72 12.26
N LEU A 257 2.45 15.80 11.39
CA LEU A 257 2.58 14.36 11.65
C LEU A 257 4.05 13.93 11.73
N ILE A 258 4.92 14.46 10.86
CA ILE A 258 6.36 14.21 10.90
C ILE A 258 6.97 14.79 12.19
N GLU A 259 6.62 16.02 12.57
CA GLU A 259 7.08 16.67 13.80
C GLU A 259 6.68 15.88 15.06
N VAL A 260 5.48 15.29 15.09
CA VAL A 260 5.06 14.40 16.19
C VAL A 260 5.98 13.19 16.29
N ILE A 261 6.30 12.56 15.16
CA ILE A 261 7.19 11.38 15.13
C ILE A 261 8.62 11.76 15.54
N GLU A 262 9.12 12.90 15.07
CA GLU A 262 10.44 13.45 15.43
C GLU A 262 10.52 13.89 16.89
N GLY A 263 9.44 14.43 17.45
CA GLY A 263 9.34 14.80 18.86
C GLY A 263 9.45 13.61 19.83
N ILE A 264 9.17 12.40 19.36
CA ILE A 264 9.34 11.14 20.12
C ILE A 264 10.75 10.56 19.91
N GLY A 265 11.53 11.10 18.96
CA GLY A 265 12.91 10.71 18.69
C GLY A 265 13.09 9.77 17.49
N TYR A 266 12.11 9.66 16.60
CA TYR A 266 12.20 8.86 15.36
C TYR A 266 12.26 9.77 14.12
N LYS A 267 12.86 9.31 13.02
CA LYS A 267 12.90 10.09 11.78
C LYS A 267 11.72 9.71 10.89
N ALA A 268 11.03 10.67 10.28
CA ALA A 268 9.93 10.39 9.36
C ALA A 268 10.04 11.14 8.03
N SER A 269 9.65 10.48 6.93
CA SER A 269 9.56 11.09 5.59
C SER A 269 8.34 10.58 4.82
N VAL A 270 7.88 11.32 3.82
CA VAL A 270 6.72 10.95 3.00
C VAL A 270 7.12 9.94 1.92
N VAL A 271 6.34 8.86 1.78
CA VAL A 271 6.54 7.86 0.72
C VAL A 271 5.89 8.35 -0.58
N THR A 272 6.70 8.79 -1.55
CA THR A 272 6.28 9.05 -2.94
C THR A 272 6.56 7.84 -3.84
N GLY A 273 5.84 7.65 -4.96
CA GLY A 273 5.79 6.39 -5.72
C GLY A 273 7.11 5.77 -6.20
N SER A 274 8.25 6.47 -6.12
CA SER A 274 9.60 5.93 -6.35
C SER A 274 10.27 5.36 -5.07
N ALA A 275 9.53 5.28 -3.96
CA ALA A 275 10.07 5.01 -2.62
C ALA A 275 10.46 3.55 -2.36
N VAL A 276 10.07 2.58 -3.18
CA VAL A 276 10.48 1.19 -2.95
C VAL A 276 12.00 1.03 -3.10
N VAL A 277 12.60 1.72 -4.09
CA VAL A 277 14.06 1.74 -4.30
C VAL A 277 14.78 2.47 -3.14
N GLN A 278 14.26 3.61 -2.68
CA GLN A 278 14.85 4.35 -1.54
C GLN A 278 14.67 3.63 -0.19
N SER A 279 13.58 2.87 -0.03
CA SER A 279 13.35 2.06 1.18
C SER A 279 14.37 0.93 1.30
N ASP A 280 14.77 0.33 0.16
CA ASP A 280 15.74 -0.75 0.12
C ASP A 280 17.17 -0.30 0.44
N ASP A 281 17.59 0.87 -0.03
CA ASP A 281 18.90 1.46 0.29
C ASP A 281 19.04 1.76 1.80
N ASN A 282 18.00 2.35 2.40
CA ASN A 282 17.97 2.61 3.84
C ASN A 282 18.02 1.31 4.65
N ARG A 283 17.34 0.27 4.19
CA ARG A 283 17.27 -1.05 4.85
C ARG A 283 18.60 -1.81 4.73
N GLN A 284 19.29 -1.73 3.59
CA GLN A 284 20.65 -2.26 3.42
C GLN A 284 21.66 -1.55 4.32
N ALA A 285 21.56 -0.22 4.45
CA ALA A 285 22.38 0.55 5.36
C ALA A 285 22.15 0.12 6.83
N ASP A 286 20.92 -0.20 7.22
CA ASP A 286 20.59 -0.67 8.56
C ASP A 286 21.07 -2.11 8.82
N ILE A 287 21.00 -3.00 7.83
CA ILE A 287 21.64 -4.33 7.90
C ILE A 287 23.15 -4.19 8.08
N ALA A 288 23.79 -3.28 7.34
CA ALA A 288 25.23 -3.03 7.45
C ALA A 288 25.62 -2.50 8.84
N LYS A 289 24.82 -1.60 9.43
CA LYS A 289 25.03 -1.10 10.80
C LYS A 289 24.91 -2.21 11.84
N TRP A 290 23.87 -3.06 11.78
CA TRP A 290 23.72 -4.18 12.72
C TRP A 290 24.86 -5.20 12.60
N ARG A 291 25.27 -5.51 11.37
CA ARG A 291 26.45 -6.34 11.11
C ARG A 291 27.71 -5.73 11.72
N SER A 292 27.97 -4.45 11.48
CA SER A 292 29.14 -3.75 12.03
C SER A 292 29.12 -3.77 13.57
N ASN A 293 27.99 -3.45 14.19
CA ASN A 293 27.84 -3.48 15.65
C ASN A 293 28.07 -4.88 16.22
N PHE A 294 27.57 -5.93 15.56
CA PHE A 294 27.82 -7.32 15.95
C PHE A 294 29.31 -7.68 15.82
N PHE A 295 29.95 -7.35 14.70
CA PHE A 295 31.38 -7.63 14.51
C PHE A 295 32.25 -6.89 15.53
N VAL A 296 31.95 -5.62 15.81
CA VAL A 296 32.65 -4.86 16.87
C VAL A 296 32.42 -5.54 18.23
N ALA A 297 31.19 -5.89 18.58
CA ALA A 297 30.89 -6.56 19.84
C ALA A 297 31.62 -7.90 19.98
N LEU A 298 31.67 -8.69 18.90
CA LEU A 298 32.39 -9.96 18.82
C LEU A 298 33.89 -9.77 18.99
N VAL A 299 34.50 -8.78 18.32
CA VAL A 299 35.94 -8.49 18.42
C VAL A 299 36.37 -8.15 19.84
N PHE A 300 35.53 -7.49 20.63
CA PHE A 300 35.83 -7.17 22.02
C PHE A 300 35.41 -8.27 23.01
N THR A 301 34.33 -9.01 22.71
CA THR A 301 33.83 -10.10 23.59
C THR A 301 34.64 -11.38 23.46
N PHE A 302 35.17 -11.67 22.27
CA PHE A 302 35.96 -12.89 22.04
C PHE A 302 37.25 -12.92 22.86
N PRO A 303 38.04 -11.82 22.96
CA PRO A 303 39.17 -11.74 23.90
C PRO A 303 38.77 -11.89 25.36
N ILE A 304 37.63 -11.32 25.80
CA ILE A 304 37.11 -11.49 27.17
C ILE A 304 36.88 -12.98 27.47
N MET A 305 36.25 -13.70 26.53
CA MET A 305 36.01 -15.13 26.66
C MET A 305 37.34 -15.90 26.71
N ILE A 306 38.32 -15.58 25.86
CA ILE A 306 39.64 -16.23 25.89
C ILE A 306 40.37 -15.99 27.21
N VAL A 307 40.35 -14.74 27.70
CA VAL A 307 40.98 -14.36 28.97
C VAL A 307 40.41 -15.20 30.11
N MET A 308 39.08 -15.27 30.21
CA MET A 308 38.39 -15.98 31.32
C MET A 308 38.46 -17.51 31.19
N THR A 309 38.34 -18.06 29.97
CA THR A 309 38.20 -19.52 29.79
C THR A 309 39.51 -20.25 29.49
N LEU A 310 40.46 -19.59 28.83
CA LEU A 310 41.72 -20.21 28.39
C LEU A 310 42.92 -19.69 29.18
N LEU A 311 43.11 -18.37 29.26
CA LEU A 311 44.31 -17.78 29.85
C LEU A 311 44.35 -17.89 31.37
N ASP A 312 43.20 -17.76 32.04
CA ASP A 312 43.09 -17.91 33.51
C ASP A 312 43.28 -19.38 33.97
N ASN A 313 43.12 -20.35 33.06
CA ASN A 313 43.36 -21.77 33.34
C ASN A 313 44.83 -22.20 33.12
N ILE A 314 45.67 -21.36 32.50
CA ILE A 314 47.09 -21.66 32.28
C ILE A 314 47.90 -21.05 33.42
N ALA A 315 48.37 -21.90 34.36
CA ALA A 315 49.03 -21.50 35.61
C ALA A 315 50.06 -20.33 35.51
N PRO A 316 51.04 -20.31 34.57
CA PRO A 316 51.98 -19.19 34.47
C PRO A 316 51.32 -17.87 34.03
N ILE A 317 50.30 -17.93 33.17
CA ILE A 317 49.60 -16.75 32.67
C ILE A 317 48.59 -16.25 33.70
N ALA A 318 47.87 -17.16 34.35
CA ALA A 318 46.98 -16.85 35.47
C ALA A 318 47.73 -16.11 36.60
N SER A 319 48.93 -16.58 36.95
CA SER A 319 49.77 -15.92 37.96
C SER A 319 50.15 -14.49 37.58
N GLY A 320 50.32 -14.19 36.29
CA GLY A 320 50.52 -12.83 35.78
C GLY A 320 49.24 -12.00 35.77
N LEU A 321 48.10 -12.58 35.42
CA LEU A 321 46.79 -11.90 35.39
C LEU A 321 46.32 -11.46 36.78
N HIS A 322 46.62 -12.25 37.81
CA HIS A 322 46.26 -11.95 39.20
C HIS A 322 47.29 -11.05 39.91
N THR A 323 48.34 -10.59 39.22
CA THR A 323 49.28 -9.61 39.81
C THR A 323 48.66 -8.22 39.92
N PRO A 324 49.04 -7.43 40.94
CA PRO A 324 48.53 -6.08 41.12
C PRO A 324 49.00 -5.14 40.00
N VAL A 325 48.08 -4.34 39.48
CA VAL A 325 48.36 -3.36 38.42
C VAL A 325 49.00 -2.11 39.02
N PHE A 326 50.13 -1.68 38.46
CA PHE A 326 50.87 -0.48 38.89
C PHE A 326 51.13 -0.42 40.42
N ASP A 327 51.39 -1.57 41.06
CA ASP A 327 51.61 -1.70 42.51
C ASP A 327 50.42 -1.25 43.40
N VAL A 328 49.23 -1.05 42.80
CA VAL A 328 48.02 -0.72 43.53
C VAL A 328 47.41 -2.00 44.09
N LYS A 329 47.51 -2.18 45.41
CA LYS A 329 46.93 -3.33 46.11
C LYS A 329 45.41 -3.36 45.91
N GLY A 330 44.89 -4.48 45.41
CA GLY A 330 43.46 -4.72 45.18
C GLY A 330 43.01 -4.71 43.71
N SER A 331 43.79 -4.14 42.77
CA SER A 331 43.46 -4.15 41.34
C SER A 331 44.31 -5.15 40.57
N THR A 332 43.70 -6.15 39.92
CA THR A 332 44.40 -7.17 39.13
C THR A 332 44.41 -6.84 37.63
N TRP A 333 45.42 -7.33 36.91
CA TRP A 333 45.47 -7.18 35.45
C TRP A 333 44.25 -7.81 34.77
N ASN A 334 43.73 -8.91 35.32
CA ASN A 334 42.51 -9.54 34.87
C ASN A 334 41.33 -8.56 34.85
N ASN A 335 41.02 -7.93 35.98
CA ASN A 335 39.87 -7.03 36.10
C ASN A 335 40.01 -5.79 35.20
N LEU A 336 41.22 -5.22 35.11
CA LEU A 336 41.46 -4.04 34.27
C LEU A 336 41.31 -4.35 32.77
N ILE A 337 41.86 -5.48 32.30
CA ILE A 337 41.73 -5.90 30.90
C ILE A 337 40.27 -6.14 30.55
N LEU A 338 39.53 -6.82 31.42
CA LEU A 338 38.11 -7.11 31.22
C LEU A 338 37.26 -5.83 31.24
N PHE A 339 37.51 -4.90 32.16
CA PHE A 339 36.87 -3.60 32.17
C PHE A 339 37.11 -2.83 30.87
N LEU A 340 38.36 -2.77 30.39
CA LEU A 340 38.71 -2.06 29.15
C LEU A 340 38.07 -2.68 27.90
N LEU A 341 37.97 -4.01 27.84
CA LEU A 341 37.35 -4.71 26.72
C LEU A 341 35.82 -4.66 26.77
N ALA A 342 35.22 -4.73 27.97
CA ALA A 342 33.77 -4.74 28.14
C ALA A 342 33.13 -3.36 27.93
N THR A 343 33.85 -2.28 28.25
CA THR A 343 33.36 -0.89 28.17
C THR A 343 32.93 -0.48 26.75
N PRO A 344 33.70 -0.73 25.67
CA PRO A 344 33.25 -0.50 24.30
C PRO A 344 31.97 -1.28 23.95
N VAL A 345 31.87 -2.55 24.37
CA VAL A 345 30.67 -3.35 24.11
C VAL A 345 29.44 -2.75 24.80
N GLN A 346 29.58 -2.30 26.05
CA GLN A 346 28.50 -1.70 26.82
C GLN A 346 28.06 -0.35 26.24
N PHE A 347 28.98 0.58 25.99
CA PHE A 347 28.59 1.96 25.65
C PHE A 347 28.49 2.24 24.16
N TYR A 348 29.22 1.50 23.30
CA TYR A 348 29.15 1.68 21.84
C TYR A 348 28.14 0.74 21.21
N CYS A 349 28.30 -0.58 21.40
CA CYS A 349 27.42 -1.57 20.78
C CYS A 349 26.01 -1.53 21.39
N ALA A 350 25.87 -1.41 22.71
CA ALA A 350 24.57 -1.36 23.36
C ALA A 350 23.92 0.04 23.42
N ARG A 351 24.59 1.08 22.89
CA ARG A 351 24.11 2.48 22.88
C ARG A 351 22.66 2.61 22.41
N ARG A 352 22.32 1.90 21.34
CA ARG A 352 20.97 1.94 20.74
C ARG A 352 19.92 1.36 21.70
N PHE A 353 20.22 0.24 22.36
CA PHE A 353 19.33 -0.35 23.36
C PHE A 353 19.11 0.57 24.56
N HIS A 354 20.16 1.24 25.04
CA HIS A 354 20.04 2.20 26.13
C HIS A 354 19.20 3.42 25.76
N ALA A 355 19.42 3.98 24.56
CA ALA A 355 18.63 5.10 24.06
C ALA A 355 17.14 4.73 23.91
N ASP A 356 16.86 3.56 23.34
CA ASP A 356 15.50 3.06 23.15
C ASP A 356 14.81 2.76 24.48
N ALA A 357 15.54 2.20 25.45
CA ALA A 357 15.03 1.95 26.81
C ALA A 357 14.63 3.26 27.50
N TRP A 358 15.48 4.28 27.41
CA TRP A 358 15.22 5.58 27.99
C TRP A 358 14.00 6.26 27.36
N ASN A 359 13.91 6.25 26.04
CA ASN A 359 12.77 6.79 25.32
C ASN A 359 11.49 6.00 25.67
N GLY A 360 11.55 4.68 25.75
CA GLY A 360 10.44 3.83 26.16
C GLY A 360 9.90 4.19 27.55
N VAL A 361 10.78 4.36 28.54
CA VAL A 361 10.40 4.79 29.89
C VAL A 361 9.75 6.16 29.88
N LYS A 362 10.34 7.14 29.17
CA LYS A 362 9.79 8.50 29.03
C LYS A 362 8.36 8.50 28.48
N HIS A 363 8.07 7.58 27.56
CA HIS A 363 6.78 7.46 26.89
C HIS A 363 5.87 6.36 27.45
N ARG A 364 6.17 5.82 28.65
CA ARG A 364 5.39 4.76 29.35
C ARG A 364 5.18 3.48 28.52
N SER A 365 6.16 3.13 27.69
CA SER A 365 6.18 1.92 26.89
C SER A 365 7.42 1.10 27.25
N LEU A 366 7.24 0.02 28.03
CA LEU A 366 8.32 -0.88 28.42
C LEU A 366 8.45 -1.99 27.36
N GLY A 367 9.62 -2.07 26.72
CA GLY A 367 9.88 -3.01 25.62
C GLY A 367 11.14 -3.86 25.83
N MET A 368 11.52 -4.63 24.81
CA MET A 368 12.74 -5.46 24.79
C MET A 368 13.98 -4.68 25.22
N SER A 369 14.18 -3.49 24.64
CA SER A 369 15.38 -2.67 24.91
C SER A 369 15.50 -2.31 26.39
N PHE A 370 14.39 -2.21 27.13
CA PHE A 370 14.40 -1.97 28.57
C PHE A 370 14.94 -3.18 29.35
N LEU A 371 14.44 -4.40 29.07
CA LEU A 371 14.94 -5.63 29.71
C LEU A 371 16.43 -5.85 29.45
N VAL A 372 16.85 -5.66 28.19
CA VAL A 372 18.24 -5.80 27.78
C VAL A 372 19.11 -4.75 28.46
N SER A 373 18.71 -3.47 28.40
CA SER A 373 19.44 -2.37 29.03
C SER A 373 19.54 -2.55 30.54
N MET A 374 18.50 -3.03 31.21
CA MET A 374 18.50 -3.26 32.65
C MET A 374 19.44 -4.42 33.02
N GLY A 375 19.38 -5.55 32.30
CA GLY A 375 20.23 -6.71 32.54
C GLY A 375 21.72 -6.42 32.31
N THR A 376 22.08 -5.77 31.19
CA THR A 376 23.49 -5.45 30.89
C THR A 376 24.05 -4.42 31.84
N ASN A 377 23.28 -3.36 32.17
CA ASN A 377 23.72 -2.36 33.14
C ASN A 377 23.86 -2.97 34.54
N ALA A 378 22.92 -3.83 34.96
CA ALA A 378 23.01 -4.49 36.25
C ALA A 378 24.30 -5.32 36.37
N ALA A 379 24.63 -6.13 35.36
CA ALA A 379 25.87 -6.90 35.34
C ALA A 379 27.13 -6.00 35.29
N TYR A 380 27.17 -5.04 34.36
CA TYR A 380 28.34 -4.18 34.16
C TYR A 380 28.64 -3.26 35.35
N PHE A 381 27.63 -2.54 35.87
CA PHE A 381 27.85 -1.65 37.01
C PHE A 381 28.12 -2.42 38.31
N PHE A 382 27.59 -3.63 38.45
CA PHE A 382 27.95 -4.50 39.57
C PHE A 382 29.42 -4.92 39.48
N ALA A 383 29.93 -5.27 38.29
CA ALA A 383 31.35 -5.58 38.09
C ALA A 383 32.25 -4.39 38.45
N VAL A 384 31.90 -3.19 37.98
CA VAL A 384 32.61 -1.94 38.31
C VAL A 384 32.57 -1.66 39.82
N PHE A 385 31.41 -1.85 40.47
CA PHE A 385 31.29 -1.71 41.91
C PHE A 385 32.18 -2.71 42.67
N SER A 386 32.27 -3.95 42.19
CA SER A 386 33.19 -4.96 42.74
C SER A 386 34.65 -4.52 42.63
N ASP A 387 35.06 -4.00 41.48
CA ASP A 387 36.43 -3.51 41.27
C ASP A 387 36.75 -2.31 42.17
N LEU A 388 35.81 -1.36 42.31
CA LEU A 388 35.94 -0.24 43.24
C LEU A 388 36.05 -0.71 44.69
N ARG A 389 35.30 -1.75 45.06
CA ARG A 389 35.38 -2.37 46.39
C ARG A 389 36.72 -3.06 46.61
N CYS A 390 37.25 -3.79 45.63
CA CYS A 390 38.59 -4.39 45.71
C CYS A 390 39.67 -3.33 45.92
N LEU A 391 39.56 -2.20 45.22
CA LEU A 391 40.47 -1.07 45.36
C LEU A 391 40.36 -0.41 46.74
N TYR A 392 39.15 -0.25 47.27
CA TYR A 392 38.93 0.38 48.58
C TYR A 392 39.38 -0.52 49.75
N LEU A 393 39.06 -1.81 49.69
CA LEU A 393 39.38 -2.78 50.74
C LEU A 393 40.78 -3.42 50.58
N HIS A 394 41.46 -3.14 49.47
CA HIS A 394 42.78 -3.69 49.12
C HIS A 394 42.83 -5.23 49.07
N ASP A 395 41.69 -5.88 48.85
CA ASP A 395 41.55 -7.33 48.79
C ASP A 395 40.99 -7.74 47.42
N PRO A 396 41.78 -8.45 46.58
CA PRO A 396 41.36 -8.88 45.25
C PRO A 396 40.28 -9.98 45.28
N SER A 397 40.04 -10.62 46.43
CA SER A 397 39.06 -11.71 46.58
C SER A 397 37.60 -11.26 46.38
N PHE A 398 37.34 -9.95 46.42
CA PHE A 398 36.01 -9.38 46.16
C PHE A 398 35.74 -9.12 44.67
N GLY A 399 36.67 -9.42 43.77
CA GLY A 399 36.53 -9.18 42.34
C GLY A 399 35.56 -10.18 41.72
N VAL A 400 34.67 -9.72 40.85
CA VAL A 400 33.70 -10.58 40.14
C VAL A 400 33.81 -10.35 38.62
N PRO A 401 34.93 -10.76 38.01
CA PRO A 401 35.21 -10.52 36.60
C PRO A 401 34.17 -11.17 35.65
N ASP A 402 33.52 -12.25 36.08
CA ASP A 402 32.46 -12.96 35.33
C ASP A 402 31.29 -12.06 34.90
N MET A 403 31.04 -11.00 35.65
CA MET A 403 29.95 -10.06 35.36
C MET A 403 30.25 -9.18 34.13
N TYR A 404 31.52 -8.88 33.85
CA TYR A 404 31.91 -8.23 32.60
C TYR A 404 31.65 -9.14 31.39
N MET A 405 32.05 -10.41 31.50
CA MET A 405 31.78 -11.41 30.47
C MET A 405 30.28 -11.58 30.23
N THR A 406 29.49 -11.64 31.31
CA THR A 406 28.03 -11.76 31.24
C THR A 406 27.42 -10.59 30.47
N SER A 407 27.80 -9.34 30.79
CA SER A 407 27.28 -8.18 30.07
C SER A 407 27.67 -8.17 28.59
N SER A 408 28.96 -8.40 28.28
CA SER A 408 29.48 -8.34 26.90
C SER A 408 28.95 -9.48 26.02
N MET A 409 28.82 -10.70 26.55
CA MET A 409 28.20 -11.81 25.83
C MET A 409 26.73 -11.56 25.55
N LEU A 410 26.00 -11.01 26.52
CA LEU A 410 24.58 -10.73 26.36
C LEU A 410 24.33 -9.75 25.21
N VAL A 411 25.07 -8.64 25.19
CA VAL A 411 25.00 -7.65 24.09
C VAL A 411 25.36 -8.30 22.76
N THR A 412 26.41 -9.12 22.73
CA THR A 412 26.87 -9.79 21.51
C THR A 412 25.83 -10.77 20.94
N PHE A 413 25.23 -11.64 21.76
CA PHE A 413 24.21 -12.58 21.31
C PHE A 413 22.92 -11.87 20.86
N ILE A 414 22.53 -10.80 21.53
CA ILE A 414 21.36 -10.01 21.13
C ILE A 414 21.64 -9.27 19.82
N ALA A 415 22.83 -8.70 19.65
CA ALA A 415 23.25 -8.08 18.40
C ALA A 415 23.29 -9.10 17.24
N LEU A 416 23.74 -10.34 17.50
CA LEU A 416 23.65 -11.44 16.54
C LEU A 416 22.20 -11.73 16.16
N GLY A 417 21.31 -11.91 17.15
CA GLY A 417 19.88 -12.12 16.93
C GLY A 417 19.25 -11.02 16.08
N LYS A 418 19.54 -9.75 16.38
CA LYS A 418 19.07 -8.59 15.60
C LYS A 418 19.65 -8.53 14.19
N THR A 419 20.90 -8.96 14.01
CA THR A 419 21.53 -9.05 12.69
C THR A 419 20.85 -10.13 11.84
N LEU A 420 20.62 -11.31 12.40
CA LEU A 420 19.90 -12.41 11.73
C LEU A 420 18.46 -12.00 11.40
N GLU A 421 17.79 -11.31 12.33
CA GLU A 421 16.45 -10.74 12.13
C GLU A 421 16.43 -9.77 10.94
N ALA A 422 17.35 -8.81 10.89
CA ALA A 422 17.44 -7.82 9.82
C ALA A 422 17.73 -8.48 8.45
N ILE A 423 18.62 -9.48 8.41
CA ILE A 423 18.94 -10.24 7.19
C ILE A 423 17.70 -10.99 6.70
N ALA A 424 16.99 -11.68 7.60
CA ALA A 424 15.80 -12.45 7.24
C ALA A 424 14.67 -11.54 6.72
N LYS A 425 14.42 -10.40 7.38
CA LYS A 425 13.49 -9.35 6.94
C LYS A 425 13.86 -8.70 5.60
N GLY A 426 15.13 -8.76 5.19
CA GLY A 426 15.56 -8.31 3.86
C GLY A 426 15.13 -9.26 2.75
N ARG A 427 15.05 -10.58 3.02
CA ARG A 427 14.71 -11.61 2.04
C ARG A 427 13.21 -11.77 1.77
N THR A 428 12.35 -11.19 2.62
CA THR A 428 10.89 -11.30 2.49
C THR A 428 10.33 -10.36 1.41
N ASN A 429 11.04 -9.27 1.07
CA ASN A 429 10.61 -8.28 0.07
C ASN A 429 10.94 -8.65 -1.39
N GLU A 430 11.60 -9.79 -1.61
CA GLU A 430 12.06 -10.21 -2.94
C GLU A 430 10.92 -10.47 -3.92
N ALA A 431 9.78 -10.97 -3.44
CA ALA A 431 8.60 -11.21 -4.28
C ALA A 431 7.98 -9.89 -4.80
N LEU A 432 7.94 -8.85 -3.95
CA LEU A 432 7.52 -7.51 -4.37
C LEU A 432 8.52 -6.87 -5.33
N ARG A 433 9.83 -6.99 -5.07
CA ARG A 433 10.87 -6.47 -5.97
C ARG A 433 10.74 -7.02 -7.39
N LYS A 434 10.46 -8.31 -7.53
CA LYS A 434 10.22 -8.93 -8.84
C LYS A 434 9.06 -8.29 -9.59
N LEU A 435 8.02 -7.81 -8.91
CA LEU A 435 6.91 -7.08 -9.55
C LEU A 435 7.32 -5.67 -9.99
N PHE A 436 8.18 -4.99 -9.22
CA PHE A 436 8.70 -3.67 -9.59
C PHE A 436 9.71 -3.71 -10.74
N ASP A 437 10.57 -4.73 -10.77
CA ASP A 437 11.57 -4.88 -11.84
C ASP A 437 10.93 -5.08 -13.23
N LEU A 438 9.64 -5.45 -13.28
CA LEU A 438 8.86 -5.58 -14.51
C LEU A 438 8.37 -4.24 -15.07
N GLN A 439 8.38 -3.15 -14.29
CA GLN A 439 7.98 -1.84 -14.80
C GLN A 439 9.00 -1.29 -15.81
N ALA A 440 8.51 -0.83 -16.96
CA ALA A 440 9.35 -0.15 -17.92
C ALA A 440 9.81 1.20 -17.35
N LYS A 441 11.13 1.46 -17.40
CA LYS A 441 11.72 2.74 -16.96
C LYS A 441 11.60 3.84 -18.02
N VAL A 442 11.48 3.43 -19.29
CA VAL A 442 11.41 4.32 -20.44
C VAL A 442 10.31 3.86 -21.39
N ALA A 443 9.71 4.82 -22.09
CA ALA A 443 8.70 4.60 -23.11
C ALA A 443 9.07 5.33 -24.40
N THR A 444 8.72 4.77 -25.55
CA THR A 444 8.90 5.42 -26.86
C THR A 444 7.63 6.19 -27.20
N LEU A 445 7.65 7.49 -26.96
CA LEU A 445 6.57 8.42 -27.28
C LEU A 445 6.60 8.79 -28.76
N VAL A 446 5.44 8.74 -29.41
CA VAL A 446 5.26 9.14 -30.80
C VAL A 446 4.51 10.46 -30.83
N VAL A 447 5.21 11.52 -31.21
CA VAL A 447 4.61 12.85 -31.36
C VAL A 447 3.98 12.94 -32.76
N THR A 448 2.68 13.20 -32.80
CA THR A 448 1.93 13.33 -34.05
C THR A 448 1.78 14.81 -34.37
N THR A 449 2.43 15.27 -35.45
CA THR A 449 2.16 16.57 -36.08
C THR A 449 1.30 16.33 -37.32
N ASP A 450 0.15 17.01 -37.42
CA ASP A 450 -0.78 16.93 -38.56
C ASP A 450 -1.28 15.51 -38.91
N GLY A 451 -1.55 14.67 -37.92
CA GLY A 451 -2.15 13.33 -38.12
C GLY A 451 -1.21 12.26 -38.67
N HIS A 452 0.06 12.58 -38.91
CA HIS A 452 1.09 11.62 -39.31
C HIS A 452 2.16 11.44 -38.22
N PRO A 453 2.51 10.20 -37.83
CA PRO A 453 3.53 9.95 -36.82
C PRO A 453 4.90 10.37 -37.38
N SER A 454 5.47 11.44 -36.83
CA SER A 454 6.64 12.10 -37.45
C SER A 454 7.91 12.05 -36.59
N ILE A 455 7.80 11.91 -35.25
CA ILE A 455 8.98 11.87 -34.36
C ILE A 455 8.79 10.84 -33.23
N GLU A 456 9.77 9.93 -33.08
CA GLU A 456 9.86 8.97 -31.98
C GLU A 456 10.87 9.46 -30.94
N ASN A 457 10.43 9.72 -29.71
CA ASN A 457 11.28 10.15 -28.60
C ASN A 457 11.23 9.12 -27.47
N VAL A 458 12.39 8.70 -26.97
CA VAL A 458 12.47 7.87 -25.76
C VAL A 458 12.40 8.79 -24.54
N VAL A 459 11.34 8.66 -23.76
CA VAL A 459 11.09 9.47 -22.55
C VAL A 459 11.05 8.58 -21.30
N PRO A 460 11.49 9.08 -20.13
CA PRO A 460 11.22 8.44 -18.85
C PRO A 460 9.72 8.23 -18.64
N ILE A 461 9.35 7.12 -18.00
CA ILE A 461 7.94 6.75 -17.80
C ILE A 461 7.15 7.80 -16.98
N GLU A 462 7.84 8.54 -16.11
CA GLU A 462 7.25 9.60 -15.28
C GLU A 462 6.77 10.82 -16.08
N LEU A 463 7.22 10.96 -17.34
CA LEU A 463 6.82 12.05 -18.23
C LEU A 463 5.65 11.69 -19.14
N VAL A 464 5.25 10.42 -19.18
CA VAL A 464 4.14 9.93 -20.02
C VAL A 464 2.80 10.41 -19.43
N GLN A 465 1.92 10.89 -20.29
CA GLN A 465 0.60 11.42 -19.93
C GLN A 465 -0.53 10.59 -20.54
N ARG A 466 -1.74 10.71 -19.97
CA ARG A 466 -2.93 10.10 -20.57
C ARG A 466 -3.19 10.73 -21.95
N GLY A 467 -3.52 9.89 -22.92
CA GLY A 467 -3.75 10.29 -24.31
C GLY A 467 -2.50 10.23 -25.19
N ASP A 468 -1.31 10.10 -24.62
CA ASP A 468 -0.07 9.91 -25.39
C ASP A 468 -0.13 8.64 -26.23
N ILE A 469 0.53 8.66 -27.40
CA ILE A 469 0.68 7.48 -28.26
C ILE A 469 2.07 6.90 -28.05
N LEU A 470 2.13 5.66 -27.59
CA LEU A 470 3.37 4.93 -27.36
C LEU A 470 3.56 3.84 -28.40
N LYS A 471 4.80 3.69 -28.87
CA LYS A 471 5.20 2.60 -29.76
C LYS A 471 5.78 1.46 -28.93
N VAL A 472 5.17 0.28 -29.02
CA VAL A 472 5.63 -0.93 -28.34
C VAL A 472 6.16 -1.91 -29.38
N VAL A 473 7.44 -2.26 -29.26
CA VAL A 473 8.14 -3.17 -30.18
C VAL A 473 8.27 -4.57 -29.59
N ARG A 474 8.58 -5.57 -30.42
CA ARG A 474 8.83 -6.94 -29.96
C ARG A 474 9.90 -7.01 -28.87
N GLY A 475 9.69 -7.87 -27.88
CA GLY A 475 10.60 -8.11 -26.76
C GLY A 475 10.64 -7.00 -25.71
N THR A 476 9.80 -5.97 -25.82
CA THR A 476 9.73 -4.88 -24.82
C THR A 476 8.52 -5.01 -23.93
N SER A 477 8.65 -4.53 -22.69
CA SER A 477 7.53 -4.41 -21.76
C SER A 477 6.62 -3.28 -22.22
N VAL A 478 5.31 -3.50 -22.11
CA VAL A 478 4.31 -2.44 -22.24
C VAL A 478 4.52 -1.44 -21.10
N PRO A 479 4.73 -0.15 -21.39
CA PRO A 479 5.15 0.82 -20.37
C PRO A 479 4.02 1.33 -19.46
N ALA A 480 2.79 1.41 -19.96
CA ALA A 480 1.63 1.95 -19.24
C ALA A 480 0.36 1.24 -19.69
N ASP A 481 -0.78 1.48 -19.04
CA ASP A 481 -2.06 0.89 -19.46
C ASP A 481 -2.65 1.68 -20.62
N GLY A 482 -3.23 1.01 -21.61
CA GLY A 482 -3.78 1.70 -22.78
C GLY A 482 -4.60 0.82 -23.73
N VAL A 483 -4.97 1.41 -24.85
CA VAL A 483 -5.72 0.74 -25.93
C VAL A 483 -4.89 0.78 -27.21
N ILE A 484 -4.82 -0.34 -27.91
CA ILE A 484 -4.12 -0.42 -29.20
C ILE A 484 -4.87 0.42 -30.22
N THR A 485 -4.21 1.42 -30.81
CA THR A 485 -4.78 2.22 -31.90
C THR A 485 -4.45 1.66 -33.27
N GLN A 486 -3.27 1.06 -33.43
CA GLN A 486 -2.79 0.54 -34.71
C GLN A 486 -1.84 -0.65 -34.50
N GLY A 487 -1.90 -1.63 -35.39
CA GLY A 487 -1.07 -2.84 -35.35
C GLY A 487 -1.69 -3.97 -34.53
N GLU A 488 -0.94 -5.05 -34.40
CA GLU A 488 -1.30 -6.21 -33.58
C GLU A 488 -0.07 -6.74 -32.87
N GLY A 489 -0.30 -7.32 -31.68
CA GLY A 489 0.74 -7.89 -30.85
C GLY A 489 0.29 -9.19 -30.19
N ARG A 490 1.26 -10.03 -29.83
CA ARG A 490 1.06 -11.18 -28.94
C ARG A 490 1.73 -10.88 -27.62
N LEU A 491 0.92 -10.71 -26.59
CA LEU A 491 1.39 -10.33 -25.26
C LEU A 491 1.44 -11.55 -24.34
N ASP A 492 2.49 -11.59 -23.54
CA ASP A 492 2.60 -12.47 -22.38
C ASP A 492 2.15 -11.68 -21.14
N GLU A 493 0.95 -12.03 -20.66
CA GLU A 493 0.37 -11.46 -19.45
C GLU A 493 0.60 -12.36 -18.22
N SER A 494 1.41 -13.43 -18.34
CA SER A 494 1.59 -14.45 -17.30
C SER A 494 2.03 -13.91 -15.95
N MET A 495 2.71 -12.77 -15.90
CA MET A 495 3.12 -12.15 -14.64
C MET A 495 1.96 -11.52 -13.85
N LEU A 496 0.91 -11.07 -14.55
CA LEU A 496 -0.28 -10.45 -13.92
C LEU A 496 -1.43 -11.45 -13.82
N THR A 497 -1.64 -12.25 -14.86
CA THR A 497 -2.75 -13.21 -14.96
C THR A 497 -2.33 -14.61 -14.51
N GLY A 498 -1.03 -14.90 -14.39
CA GLY A 498 -0.54 -16.23 -14.04
C GLY A 498 -0.79 -17.29 -15.13
N GLU A 499 -1.25 -16.91 -16.32
CA GLU A 499 -1.49 -17.82 -17.45
C GLU A 499 -0.35 -17.70 -18.45
N SER A 500 0.37 -18.79 -18.73
CA SER A 500 1.49 -18.80 -19.69
C SER A 500 1.07 -18.78 -21.17
N ARG A 501 -0.21 -18.56 -21.46
CA ARG A 501 -0.73 -18.56 -22.82
C ARG A 501 -0.60 -17.16 -23.41
N LEU A 502 0.07 -17.06 -24.56
CA LEU A 502 0.17 -15.80 -25.29
C LEU A 502 -1.21 -15.36 -25.78
N ILE A 503 -1.57 -14.11 -25.49
CA ILE A 503 -2.83 -13.50 -25.87
C ILE A 503 -2.58 -12.61 -27.10
N LYS A 504 -3.30 -12.87 -28.19
CA LYS A 504 -3.28 -12.00 -29.37
C LYS A 504 -4.17 -10.79 -29.10
N LYS A 505 -3.64 -9.60 -29.32
CA LYS A 505 -4.33 -8.31 -29.17
C LYS A 505 -4.22 -7.53 -30.48
N SER A 506 -5.33 -6.94 -30.90
CA SER A 506 -5.51 -6.17 -32.13
C SER A 506 -5.96 -4.75 -31.81
N ALA A 507 -6.18 -3.92 -32.85
CA ALA A 507 -6.73 -2.59 -32.68
C ALA A 507 -8.02 -2.61 -31.83
N ASP A 508 -8.17 -1.59 -30.98
CA ASP A 508 -9.22 -1.40 -29.98
C ASP A 508 -9.16 -2.32 -28.75
N ASP A 509 -8.23 -3.28 -28.69
CA ASP A 509 -8.02 -4.08 -27.48
C ASP A 509 -7.22 -3.33 -26.40
N THR A 510 -7.56 -3.59 -25.14
CA THR A 510 -6.83 -3.08 -23.97
C THR A 510 -5.56 -3.87 -23.72
N VAL A 511 -4.49 -3.15 -23.36
CA VAL A 511 -3.19 -3.69 -22.95
C VAL A 511 -2.81 -3.14 -21.58
N LEU A 512 -2.25 -4.01 -20.75
CA LEU A 512 -1.83 -3.69 -19.39
C LEU A 512 -0.32 -3.40 -19.37
N GLY A 513 0.08 -2.40 -18.58
CA GLY A 513 1.48 -2.10 -18.31
C GLY A 513 2.19 -3.29 -17.62
N ALA A 514 3.50 -3.38 -17.81
CA ALA A 514 4.37 -4.47 -17.35
C ALA A 514 4.14 -5.86 -18.00
N THR A 515 3.22 -5.96 -18.96
CA THR A 515 3.10 -7.15 -19.83
C THR A 515 4.20 -7.15 -20.88
N ILE A 516 4.64 -8.33 -21.34
CA ILE A 516 5.73 -8.42 -22.31
C ILE A 516 5.14 -8.62 -23.71
N ASN A 517 5.47 -7.72 -24.64
CA ASN A 517 5.16 -7.93 -26.04
C ASN A 517 6.13 -8.97 -26.62
N VAL A 518 5.66 -10.19 -26.90
CA VAL A 518 6.50 -11.27 -27.43
C VAL A 518 6.70 -11.11 -28.93
N ASP A 519 5.64 -10.74 -29.65
CA ASP A 519 5.64 -10.66 -31.11
C ASP A 519 4.70 -9.56 -31.61
N GLY A 520 5.05 -8.96 -32.75
CA GLY A 520 4.29 -7.85 -33.35
C GLY A 520 4.76 -6.45 -32.93
N LEU A 521 4.22 -5.45 -33.63
CA LEU A 521 4.45 -4.02 -33.42
C LEU A 521 3.08 -3.37 -33.34
N PHE A 522 2.86 -2.59 -32.29
CA PHE A 522 1.63 -1.83 -32.17
C PHE A 522 1.87 -0.46 -31.54
N TYR A 523 0.96 0.46 -31.88
CA TYR A 523 0.85 1.76 -31.26
C TYR A 523 -0.33 1.72 -30.31
N MET A 524 -0.14 2.25 -29.11
CA MET A 524 -1.17 2.28 -28.08
C MET A 524 -1.39 3.70 -27.60
N ARG A 525 -2.65 4.05 -27.35
CA ARG A 525 -3.02 5.28 -26.64
C ARG A 525 -3.07 4.99 -25.15
N VAL A 526 -2.34 5.80 -24.38
CA VAL A 526 -2.25 5.66 -22.93
C VAL A 526 -3.58 6.06 -22.27
N THR A 527 -4.08 5.19 -21.39
CA THR A 527 -5.31 5.41 -20.62
C THR A 527 -5.02 5.63 -19.13
N GLY A 528 -4.01 4.97 -18.57
CA GLY A 528 -3.59 5.08 -17.18
C GLY A 528 -2.07 5.24 -17.06
N VAL A 529 -1.60 6.13 -16.18
CA VAL A 529 -0.18 6.42 -15.94
C VAL A 529 0.15 6.42 -14.47
N GLY A 530 1.39 6.08 -14.11
CA GLY A 530 1.89 6.10 -12.74
C GLY A 530 1.02 5.29 -11.79
N ARG A 531 0.37 5.96 -10.82
CA ARG A 531 -0.48 5.36 -9.78
C ARG A 531 -1.78 4.74 -10.32
N ASP A 532 -2.22 5.15 -11.50
CA ASP A 532 -3.49 4.69 -12.08
C ASP A 532 -3.32 3.42 -12.92
N THR A 533 -2.10 2.92 -13.10
CA THR A 533 -1.85 1.66 -13.80
C THR A 533 -2.25 0.46 -12.95
N ALA A 534 -2.70 -0.62 -13.58
CA ALA A 534 -3.13 -1.86 -12.93
C ALA A 534 -2.04 -2.42 -12.01
N LEU A 535 -0.77 -2.45 -12.47
CA LEU A 535 0.34 -2.91 -11.63
C LEU A 535 0.56 -2.00 -10.41
N SER A 536 0.49 -0.67 -10.55
CA SER A 536 0.63 0.24 -9.42
C SER A 536 -0.53 0.12 -8.42
N GLN A 537 -1.75 -0.17 -8.90
CA GLN A 537 -2.87 -0.49 -8.03
C GLN A 537 -2.62 -1.79 -7.26
N ILE A 538 -2.13 -2.85 -7.94
CA ILE A 538 -1.77 -4.13 -7.30
C ILE A 538 -0.70 -3.91 -6.22
N VAL A 539 0.38 -3.20 -6.56
CA VAL A 539 1.46 -2.85 -5.63
C VAL A 539 0.90 -2.13 -4.40
N ARG A 540 0.08 -1.10 -4.62
CA ARG A 540 -0.53 -0.34 -3.53
C ARG A 540 -1.41 -1.21 -2.66
N LEU A 541 -2.20 -2.11 -3.24
CA LEU A 541 -3.03 -3.05 -2.48
C LEU A 541 -2.18 -4.00 -1.63
N VAL A 542 -1.04 -4.46 -2.14
CA VAL A 542 -0.10 -5.29 -1.36
C VAL A 542 0.61 -4.47 -0.27
N GLU A 543 0.97 -3.22 -0.53
CA GLU A 543 1.54 -2.32 0.48
C GLU A 543 0.52 -1.97 1.58
N ASP A 544 -0.71 -1.64 1.20
CA ASP A 544 -1.83 -1.39 2.12
C ASP A 544 -2.12 -2.64 2.96
N ALA A 545 -2.04 -3.83 2.36
CA ALA A 545 -2.14 -5.10 3.06
C ALA A 545 -1.05 -5.26 4.12
N GLN A 546 0.21 -5.04 3.73
CA GLN A 546 1.34 -5.16 4.63
C GLN A 546 1.28 -4.15 5.77
N THR A 547 0.71 -2.96 5.57
CA THR A 547 0.63 -1.94 6.62
C THR A 547 -0.54 -2.12 7.57
N SER A 548 -1.54 -2.93 7.23
CA SER A 548 -2.67 -3.21 8.12
C SER A 548 -2.30 -4.21 9.24
N LYS A 549 -2.80 -3.97 10.46
CA LYS A 549 -2.60 -4.88 11.60
C LYS A 549 -3.67 -5.98 11.59
N ALA A 550 -3.23 -7.24 11.71
CA ALA A 550 -4.14 -8.34 11.98
C ALA A 550 -4.68 -8.25 13.43
N PRO A 551 -5.93 -8.63 13.71
CA PRO A 551 -6.44 -8.70 15.09
C PRO A 551 -5.57 -9.56 16.01
N ILE A 552 -5.06 -10.70 15.52
CA ILE A 552 -4.11 -11.54 16.26
C ILE A 552 -2.77 -10.85 16.60
N GLN A 553 -2.35 -9.83 15.82
CA GLN A 553 -1.18 -9.01 16.17
C GLN A 553 -1.47 -8.10 17.35
N ALA A 554 -2.68 -7.54 17.44
CA ALA A 554 -3.07 -6.73 18.60
C ALA A 554 -3.06 -7.55 19.90
N TYR A 555 -3.45 -8.83 19.82
CA TYR A 555 -3.32 -9.76 20.94
C TYR A 555 -1.85 -9.98 21.35
N ALA A 556 -0.94 -10.19 20.38
CA ALA A 556 0.50 -10.31 20.65
C ALA A 556 1.06 -9.06 21.35
N ASP A 557 0.64 -7.88 20.91
CA ASP A 557 1.04 -6.58 21.46
C ASP A 557 0.56 -6.42 22.90
N GLN A 558 -0.68 -6.81 23.18
CA GLN A 558 -1.25 -6.78 24.52
C GLN A 558 -0.52 -7.74 25.46
N VAL A 559 -0.23 -8.96 25.00
CA VAL A 559 0.54 -9.93 25.78
C VAL A 559 1.92 -9.37 26.09
N ALA A 560 2.64 -8.83 25.09
CA ALA A 560 3.98 -8.26 25.29
C ALA A 560 3.98 -7.11 26.30
N ALA A 561 2.97 -6.23 26.26
CA ALA A 561 2.85 -5.08 27.15
C ALA A 561 2.65 -5.48 28.63
N VAL A 562 1.92 -6.57 28.89
CA VAL A 562 1.72 -7.12 30.24
C VAL A 562 2.91 -7.98 30.68
N PHE A 563 3.54 -8.68 29.74
CA PHE A 563 4.61 -9.63 30.03
C PHE A 563 5.85 -8.96 30.63
N VAL A 564 6.27 -7.80 30.10
CA VAL A 564 7.50 -7.11 30.56
C VAL A 564 7.44 -6.72 32.04
N PRO A 565 6.40 -6.05 32.56
CA PRO A 565 6.28 -5.78 34.00
C PRO A 565 6.25 -7.04 34.87
N VAL A 566 5.53 -8.09 34.44
CA VAL A 566 5.43 -9.35 35.18
C VAL A 566 6.81 -10.00 35.35
N VAL A 567 7.63 -9.98 34.30
CA VAL A 567 8.99 -10.52 34.32
C VAL A 567 9.90 -9.74 35.27
N VAL A 568 9.81 -8.41 35.29
CA VAL A 568 10.61 -7.58 36.21
C VAL A 568 10.25 -7.90 37.67
N VAL A 569 8.95 -8.04 37.96
CA VAL A 569 8.49 -8.47 39.29
C VAL A 569 9.01 -9.87 39.63
N LEU A 570 8.90 -10.82 38.70
CA LEU A 570 9.36 -12.19 38.91
C LEU A 570 10.89 -12.27 39.14
N SER A 571 11.68 -11.51 38.36
CA SER A 571 13.13 -11.41 38.54
C SER A 571 13.48 -10.83 39.92
N THR A 572 12.75 -9.82 40.37
CA THR A 572 12.92 -9.23 41.71
C THR A 572 12.54 -10.22 42.82
N VAL A 573 11.45 -10.96 42.66
CA VAL A 573 11.04 -12.01 43.60
C VAL A 573 12.09 -13.13 43.64
N THR A 574 12.62 -13.54 42.48
CA THR A 574 13.69 -14.55 42.36
C THR A 574 14.92 -14.10 43.15
N LEU A 575 15.35 -12.84 42.99
CA LEU A 575 16.46 -12.27 43.74
C LEU A 575 16.21 -12.37 45.26
N LEU A 576 15.03 -11.96 45.73
CA LEU A 576 14.71 -11.92 47.16
C LEU A 576 14.63 -13.33 47.77
N VAL A 577 13.99 -14.27 47.08
CA VAL A 577 13.83 -15.66 47.55
C VAL A 577 15.18 -16.35 47.65
N TRP A 578 16.00 -16.29 46.60
CA TRP A 578 17.32 -16.92 46.62
C TRP A 578 18.29 -16.26 47.60
N TYR A 579 18.20 -14.94 47.77
CA TYR A 579 18.99 -14.23 48.77
C TYR A 579 18.59 -14.64 50.19
N ALA A 580 17.29 -14.77 50.48
CA ALA A 580 16.81 -15.28 51.76
C ALA A 580 17.26 -16.73 51.99
N LEU A 581 17.04 -17.63 51.02
CA LEU A 581 17.44 -19.04 51.16
C LEU A 581 18.94 -19.21 51.37
N GLY A 582 19.77 -18.43 50.66
CA GLY A 582 21.22 -18.46 50.82
C GLY A 582 21.72 -17.86 52.13
N THR A 583 21.04 -16.85 52.68
CA THR A 583 21.39 -16.25 53.99
C THR A 583 20.93 -17.10 55.17
N PHE A 584 19.80 -17.81 55.04
CA PHE A 584 19.31 -18.77 56.04
C PHE A 584 20.01 -20.14 55.98
N GLY A 585 20.92 -20.36 55.04
CA GLY A 585 21.67 -21.62 54.91
C GLY A 585 20.80 -22.82 54.52
N MET A 586 19.65 -22.59 53.87
CA MET A 586 18.74 -23.67 53.43
C MET A 586 19.19 -24.32 52.12
N VAL A 587 20.20 -23.77 51.45
CA VAL A 587 20.74 -24.22 50.16
C VAL A 587 22.25 -24.22 50.25
N ASP A 588 22.91 -25.24 49.70
CA ASP A 588 24.36 -25.30 49.57
C ASP A 588 24.84 -24.32 48.49
N LEU A 589 25.59 -23.29 48.88
CA LEU A 589 26.19 -22.35 47.93
C LEU A 589 27.45 -22.96 47.31
N PRO A 590 27.73 -22.70 46.01
CA PRO A 590 29.02 -23.02 45.41
C PRO A 590 30.18 -22.38 46.19
N GLN A 591 31.30 -23.11 46.32
CA GLN A 591 32.50 -22.61 47.00
C GLN A 591 32.94 -21.27 46.40
N HIS A 592 33.27 -20.29 47.26
CA HIS A 592 33.68 -18.92 46.90
C HIS A 592 32.59 -17.97 46.34
N THR A 593 31.31 -18.32 46.39
CA THR A 593 30.22 -17.43 45.92
C THR A 593 29.43 -16.82 47.09
N SER A 594 29.12 -15.52 47.03
CA SER A 594 28.23 -14.87 48.01
C SER A 594 26.76 -15.15 47.72
N ALA A 595 25.92 -15.23 48.77
CA ALA A 595 24.46 -15.44 48.62
C ALA A 595 23.80 -14.39 47.72
N PHE A 596 24.31 -13.16 47.73
CA PHE A 596 23.84 -12.10 46.85
C PHE A 596 24.20 -12.39 45.39
N LEU A 597 25.46 -12.71 45.08
CA LEU A 597 25.90 -13.03 43.71
C LEU A 597 25.13 -14.19 43.10
N PHE A 598 24.93 -15.23 43.91
CA PHE A 598 24.16 -16.41 43.50
C PHE A 598 22.72 -16.03 43.14
N ALA A 599 22.02 -15.31 44.01
CA ALA A 599 20.66 -14.84 43.75
C ALA A 599 20.59 -13.84 42.57
N PHE A 600 21.60 -13.00 42.42
CA PHE A 600 21.71 -12.00 41.35
C PHE A 600 21.85 -12.64 39.97
N ASN A 601 22.60 -13.74 39.86
CA ASN A 601 22.72 -14.49 38.61
C ASN A 601 21.39 -15.09 38.14
N PHE A 602 20.60 -15.70 39.04
CA PHE A 602 19.26 -16.18 38.71
C PHE A 602 18.30 -15.04 38.35
N ALA A 603 18.38 -13.91 39.05
CA ALA A 603 17.57 -12.74 38.76
C ALA A 603 17.85 -12.18 37.35
N ILE A 604 19.12 -12.02 36.98
CA ILE A 604 19.53 -11.58 35.64
C ILE A 604 19.13 -12.61 34.59
N SER A 605 19.38 -13.91 34.84
CA SER A 605 19.01 -14.98 33.90
C SER A 605 17.50 -14.96 33.63
N THR A 606 16.68 -14.86 34.68
CA THR A 606 15.21 -14.74 34.59
C THR A 606 14.78 -13.50 33.80
N LEU A 607 15.42 -12.35 34.03
CA LEU A 607 15.12 -11.11 33.33
C LEU A 607 15.41 -11.20 31.83
N VAL A 608 16.47 -11.91 31.45
CA VAL A 608 16.99 -11.99 30.08
C VAL A 608 16.29 -13.04 29.25
N VAL A 609 16.07 -14.25 29.80
CA VAL A 609 15.36 -15.35 29.11
C VAL A 609 14.02 -14.85 28.60
N ALA A 610 13.34 -14.04 29.40
CA ALA A 610 11.99 -13.59 29.17
C ALA A 610 11.81 -12.56 28.04
N CYS A 611 12.79 -12.28 27.18
CA CYS A 611 12.53 -11.34 26.09
C CYS A 611 11.47 -11.90 25.11
N PRO A 612 10.33 -11.21 24.90
CA PRO A 612 9.30 -11.65 23.96
C PRO A 612 9.63 -11.20 22.52
N CYS A 613 10.89 -11.17 22.11
CA CYS A 613 11.27 -10.51 20.86
C CYS A 613 10.74 -11.25 19.61
N ALA A 614 10.71 -12.58 19.66
CA ALA A 614 10.13 -13.42 18.59
C ALA A 614 8.60 -13.26 18.48
N LEU A 615 7.93 -12.89 19.59
CA LEU A 615 6.47 -12.75 19.65
C LEU A 615 5.98 -11.61 18.75
N GLY A 616 6.65 -10.46 18.80
CA GLY A 616 6.32 -9.30 17.96
C GLY A 616 6.63 -9.48 16.47
N LEU A 617 7.34 -10.55 16.10
CA LEU A 617 7.69 -10.87 14.70
C LEU A 617 6.84 -12.01 14.13
N ALA A 618 6.25 -12.84 14.99
CA ALA A 618 5.55 -14.06 14.63
C ALA A 618 4.47 -13.84 13.56
N THR A 619 3.60 -12.87 13.80
CA THR A 619 2.50 -12.51 12.91
C THR A 619 2.95 -11.71 11.69
N PRO A 620 3.64 -10.55 11.80
CA PRO A 620 3.93 -9.71 10.65
C PRO A 620 4.84 -10.39 9.63
N THR A 621 5.76 -11.26 10.05
CA THR A 621 6.62 -12.00 9.10
C THR A 621 5.83 -13.03 8.30
N ALA A 622 4.95 -13.80 8.96
CA ALA A 622 4.15 -14.81 8.29
C ALA A 622 3.14 -14.18 7.32
N VAL A 623 2.48 -13.09 7.73
CA VAL A 623 1.58 -12.31 6.86
C VAL A 623 2.36 -11.77 5.67
N MET A 624 3.50 -11.10 5.88
CA MET A 624 4.30 -10.52 4.79
C MET A 624 4.75 -11.54 3.75
N VAL A 625 5.30 -12.70 4.18
CA VAL A 625 5.70 -13.76 3.25
C VAL A 625 4.47 -14.39 2.59
N GLY A 626 3.42 -14.65 3.35
CA GLY A 626 2.18 -15.24 2.87
C GLY A 626 1.46 -14.41 1.82
N THR A 627 1.29 -13.11 2.05
CA THR A 627 0.69 -12.18 1.07
C THR A 627 1.58 -12.00 -0.16
N GLY A 628 2.91 -12.05 0.00
CA GLY A 628 3.84 -12.05 -1.13
C GLY A 628 3.72 -13.29 -2.00
N VAL A 629 3.58 -14.48 -1.39
CA VAL A 629 3.29 -15.73 -2.11
C VAL A 629 1.91 -15.68 -2.76
N GLY A 630 0.89 -15.19 -2.06
CA GLY A 630 -0.45 -14.98 -2.62
C GLY A 630 -0.44 -14.10 -3.86
N ALA A 631 0.25 -12.95 -3.79
CA ALA A 631 0.37 -12.04 -4.93
C ALA A 631 1.04 -12.72 -6.14
N SER A 632 2.07 -13.56 -5.93
CA SER A 632 2.69 -14.33 -7.01
C SER A 632 1.79 -15.41 -7.63
N LEU A 633 0.73 -15.82 -6.92
CA LEU A 633 -0.30 -16.73 -7.41
C LEU A 633 -1.51 -15.98 -8.03
N GLY A 634 -1.50 -14.64 -8.02
CA GLY A 634 -2.62 -13.82 -8.47
C GLY A 634 -3.72 -13.62 -7.41
N ILE A 635 -3.42 -13.84 -6.12
CA ILE A 635 -4.34 -13.69 -4.99
C ILE A 635 -3.87 -12.51 -4.14
N LEU A 636 -4.56 -11.38 -4.26
CA LEU A 636 -4.26 -10.17 -3.50
C LEU A 636 -5.10 -10.14 -2.23
N ILE A 637 -4.43 -10.11 -1.09
CA ILE A 637 -5.09 -10.14 0.22
C ILE A 637 -4.87 -8.77 0.86
N LYS A 638 -5.94 -8.00 1.09
CA LYS A 638 -5.88 -6.66 1.66
C LYS A 638 -5.81 -6.70 3.18
N GLY A 639 -4.72 -7.22 3.68
CA GLY A 639 -4.35 -7.08 5.07
C GLY A 639 -4.39 -8.33 5.92
N GLY A 640 -4.22 -8.13 7.23
CA GLY A 640 -4.19 -9.20 8.22
C GLY A 640 -5.57 -9.72 8.64
N GLU A 641 -6.58 -8.84 8.67
CA GLU A 641 -7.95 -9.19 9.06
C GLU A 641 -8.62 -10.18 8.07
N PRO A 642 -8.48 -10.03 6.73
CA PRO A 642 -9.05 -10.99 5.79
C PRO A 642 -8.45 -12.40 5.91
N LEU A 643 -7.16 -12.50 6.26
CA LEU A 643 -6.48 -13.78 6.49
C LEU A 643 -7.09 -14.53 7.69
N GLU A 644 -7.40 -13.81 8.76
CA GLU A 644 -8.03 -14.37 9.95
C GLU A 644 -9.50 -14.71 9.69
N ALA A 645 -10.24 -13.82 9.03
CA ALA A 645 -11.61 -14.07 8.62
C ALA A 645 -11.72 -15.35 7.77
N ALA A 646 -10.86 -15.54 6.78
CA ALA A 646 -10.84 -16.72 5.92
C ALA A 646 -10.66 -18.06 6.66
N ASN A 647 -10.05 -18.06 7.84
CA ASN A 647 -9.92 -19.26 8.68
C ASN A 647 -11.20 -19.57 9.47
N HIS A 648 -12.08 -18.59 9.65
CA HIS A 648 -13.34 -18.71 10.39
C HIS A 648 -14.58 -18.79 9.50
N VAL A 649 -14.47 -18.52 8.20
CA VAL A 649 -15.57 -18.64 7.25
C VAL A 649 -16.09 -20.08 7.24
N ASP A 650 -17.40 -20.20 7.43
CA ASP A 650 -18.15 -21.45 7.33
C ASP A 650 -19.09 -21.48 6.12
N THR A 651 -19.40 -20.31 5.55
CA THR A 651 -20.44 -20.14 4.54
C THR A 651 -19.93 -19.26 3.41
N VAL A 652 -20.04 -19.74 2.17
CA VAL A 652 -19.62 -19.01 0.96
C VAL A 652 -20.86 -18.66 0.14
N LEU A 653 -21.12 -17.37 -0.05
CA LEU A 653 -22.19 -16.83 -0.87
C LEU A 653 -21.60 -16.38 -2.21
N PHE A 654 -21.97 -17.05 -3.30
CA PHE A 654 -21.58 -16.65 -4.65
C PHE A 654 -22.64 -15.77 -5.28
N ASP A 655 -22.21 -14.70 -5.96
CA ASP A 655 -23.03 -14.11 -7.00
C ASP A 655 -23.12 -15.06 -8.21
N LYS A 656 -24.22 -14.99 -8.95
CA LYS A 656 -24.40 -15.82 -10.15
C LYS A 656 -23.66 -15.23 -11.34
N THR A 657 -23.99 -14.00 -11.73
CA THR A 657 -23.63 -13.44 -13.03
C THR A 657 -22.17 -12.99 -13.04
N GLY A 658 -21.38 -13.46 -13.99
CA GLY A 658 -19.94 -13.12 -14.08
C GLY A 658 -19.05 -13.82 -13.05
N THR A 659 -19.65 -14.46 -12.03
CA THR A 659 -18.95 -15.19 -10.97
C THR A 659 -19.07 -16.70 -11.16
N LEU A 660 -20.26 -17.30 -10.98
CA LEU A 660 -20.49 -18.73 -11.27
C LEU A 660 -20.65 -19.01 -12.77
N THR A 661 -21.06 -17.98 -13.52
CA THR A 661 -21.23 -18.02 -14.96
C THR A 661 -20.17 -17.19 -15.67
N ASN A 662 -20.09 -17.30 -17.01
CA ASN A 662 -19.15 -16.54 -17.81
C ASN A 662 -19.49 -15.04 -17.89
N GLY A 663 -20.71 -14.64 -17.50
CA GLY A 663 -21.17 -13.25 -17.50
C GLY A 663 -21.46 -12.70 -18.90
N THR A 664 -21.36 -13.55 -19.93
CA THR A 664 -21.68 -13.23 -21.31
C THR A 664 -22.68 -14.25 -21.83
N PRO A 665 -23.82 -13.80 -22.41
CA PRO A 665 -24.78 -14.73 -22.98
C PRO A 665 -24.11 -15.50 -24.13
N SER A 666 -24.34 -16.80 -24.19
CA SER A 666 -23.89 -17.67 -25.27
C SER A 666 -25.04 -18.54 -25.78
N VAL A 667 -24.97 -18.89 -27.06
CA VAL A 667 -25.89 -19.86 -27.65
C VAL A 667 -25.55 -21.24 -27.09
N THR A 668 -26.49 -21.85 -26.39
CA THR A 668 -26.33 -23.20 -25.81
C THR A 668 -27.01 -24.26 -26.66
N ASP A 669 -28.10 -23.91 -27.35
CA ASP A 669 -28.91 -24.85 -28.11
C ASP A 669 -29.41 -24.19 -29.39
N VAL A 670 -29.37 -24.95 -30.49
CA VAL A 670 -29.97 -24.58 -31.78
C VAL A 670 -30.92 -25.70 -32.15
N ILE A 671 -32.23 -25.43 -32.07
CA ILE A 671 -33.26 -26.41 -32.40
C ILE A 671 -33.82 -26.07 -33.76
N VAL A 672 -33.62 -26.95 -34.73
CA VAL A 672 -34.16 -26.80 -36.08
C VAL A 672 -35.62 -27.25 -36.09
N LEU A 673 -36.51 -26.36 -36.55
CA LEU A 673 -37.95 -26.56 -36.56
C LEU A 673 -38.50 -26.98 -37.92
N SER A 674 -37.80 -26.77 -39.03
CA SER A 674 -38.23 -27.15 -40.39
C SER A 674 -37.57 -28.46 -40.87
N SER A 675 -38.32 -29.34 -41.53
CA SER A 675 -37.80 -30.57 -42.15
C SER A 675 -37.46 -30.34 -43.63
N ALA A 676 -36.41 -31.02 -44.08
CA ALA A 676 -35.75 -30.94 -45.40
C ALA A 676 -36.59 -31.32 -46.64
N ASP A 677 -37.93 -31.39 -46.56
CA ASP A 677 -38.79 -31.92 -47.64
C ASP A 677 -39.71 -30.88 -48.31
N ASP A 678 -39.61 -29.59 -47.96
CA ASP A 678 -40.57 -28.55 -48.41
C ASP A 678 -39.93 -27.46 -49.31
N ASP A 679 -38.71 -27.68 -49.82
CA ASP A 679 -38.10 -26.86 -50.89
C ASP A 679 -38.06 -27.64 -52.21
N ASP A 680 -38.61 -27.03 -53.26
CA ASP A 680 -38.59 -27.50 -54.66
C ASP A 680 -37.16 -27.57 -55.24
N ASP A 681 -36.12 -27.21 -54.44
CA ASP A 681 -34.72 -27.06 -54.86
C ASP A 681 -33.69 -27.91 -54.06
N GLY A 682 -34.16 -28.87 -53.23
CA GLY A 682 -33.33 -29.96 -52.69
C GLY A 682 -32.10 -29.56 -51.83
N THR A 683 -32.01 -28.31 -51.37
CA THR A 683 -30.87 -27.81 -50.59
C THR A 683 -31.07 -28.06 -49.10
N MET A 684 -30.24 -28.93 -48.52
CA MET A 684 -30.32 -29.31 -47.11
C MET A 684 -29.76 -28.18 -46.22
N LEU A 685 -30.63 -27.41 -45.57
CA LEU A 685 -30.22 -26.42 -44.57
C LEU A 685 -29.68 -27.11 -43.31
N THR A 686 -28.37 -26.98 -43.07
CA THR A 686 -27.74 -27.53 -41.86
C THR A 686 -27.91 -26.57 -40.66
N PRO A 687 -27.83 -27.06 -39.41
CA PRO A 687 -27.84 -26.20 -38.23
C PRO A 687 -26.79 -25.08 -38.29
N ASP A 688 -25.61 -25.39 -38.87
CA ASP A 688 -24.51 -24.43 -39.02
C ASP A 688 -24.84 -23.32 -40.02
N ASP A 689 -25.63 -23.60 -41.05
CA ASP A 689 -26.08 -22.60 -42.04
C ASP A 689 -27.11 -21.64 -41.42
N LEU A 690 -28.00 -22.17 -40.57
CA LEU A 690 -28.96 -21.34 -39.82
C LEU A 690 -28.27 -20.42 -38.81
N VAL A 691 -27.24 -20.94 -38.11
CA VAL A 691 -26.38 -20.14 -37.22
C VAL A 691 -25.66 -19.04 -38.00
N PHE A 692 -25.16 -19.35 -39.20
CA PHE A 692 -24.48 -18.40 -40.07
C PHE A 692 -25.39 -17.28 -40.55
N LEU A 693 -26.60 -17.60 -41.02
CA LEU A 693 -27.61 -16.62 -41.43
C LEU A 693 -28.05 -15.75 -40.25
N ALA A 694 -28.29 -16.35 -39.08
CA ALA A 694 -28.66 -15.62 -37.88
C ALA A 694 -27.56 -14.66 -37.41
N ALA A 695 -26.29 -15.09 -37.45
CA ALA A 695 -25.15 -14.24 -37.10
C ALA A 695 -24.91 -13.12 -38.12
N SER A 696 -25.11 -13.37 -39.41
CA SER A 696 -25.00 -12.35 -40.45
C SER A 696 -26.08 -11.28 -40.28
N ALA A 697 -27.30 -11.69 -39.90
CA ALA A 697 -28.39 -10.76 -39.56
C ALA A 697 -28.08 -9.92 -38.29
N GLU A 698 -27.51 -10.53 -37.25
CA GLU A 698 -27.18 -9.87 -35.98
C GLU A 698 -25.86 -9.07 -36.03
N LEU A 699 -25.12 -9.05 -37.15
CA LEU A 699 -23.86 -8.32 -37.27
C LEU A 699 -24.02 -6.82 -37.03
N GLY A 700 -25.18 -6.25 -37.40
CA GLY A 700 -25.55 -4.85 -37.18
C GLY A 700 -26.20 -4.56 -35.81
N SER A 701 -26.34 -5.56 -34.94
CA SER A 701 -27.05 -5.47 -33.67
C SER A 701 -26.11 -5.26 -32.50
N GLU A 702 -26.39 -4.24 -31.68
CA GLU A 702 -25.66 -3.99 -30.44
C GLU A 702 -26.20 -4.82 -29.26
N HIS A 703 -27.29 -5.56 -29.46
CA HIS A 703 -27.95 -6.30 -28.39
C HIS A 703 -27.06 -7.46 -27.89
N PRO A 704 -26.90 -7.67 -26.56
CA PRO A 704 -26.06 -8.74 -26.01
C PRO A 704 -26.40 -10.14 -26.54
N LEU A 705 -27.70 -10.42 -26.77
CA LEU A 705 -28.16 -11.68 -27.35
C LEU A 705 -27.77 -11.85 -28.82
N GLY A 706 -27.81 -10.78 -29.62
CA GLY A 706 -27.36 -10.81 -31.01
C GLY A 706 -25.85 -11.06 -31.10
N ARG A 707 -25.10 -10.37 -30.23
CA ARG A 707 -23.65 -10.56 -30.09
C ARG A 707 -23.29 -12.00 -29.68
N ALA A 708 -24.11 -12.66 -28.88
CA ALA A 708 -23.96 -14.07 -28.54
C ALA A 708 -24.05 -14.99 -29.76
N ILE A 709 -25.01 -14.74 -30.65
CA ILE A 709 -25.19 -15.49 -31.91
C ILE A 709 -24.00 -15.25 -32.85
N VAL A 710 -23.58 -13.99 -33.02
CA VAL A 710 -22.41 -13.62 -33.83
C VAL A 710 -21.14 -14.31 -33.33
N ASN A 711 -20.91 -14.30 -32.01
CA ASN A 711 -19.74 -14.94 -31.41
C ASN A 711 -19.77 -16.46 -31.57
N HIS A 712 -20.95 -17.08 -31.49
CA HIS A 712 -21.12 -18.51 -31.73
C HIS A 712 -20.78 -18.88 -33.17
N ALA A 713 -21.24 -18.10 -34.16
CA ALA A 713 -20.92 -18.35 -35.57
C ALA A 713 -19.43 -18.14 -35.90
N LYS A 714 -18.76 -17.17 -35.26
CA LYS A 714 -17.31 -16.95 -35.44
C LYS A 714 -16.47 -18.19 -35.06
N LEU A 715 -16.94 -19.03 -34.13
CA LEU A 715 -16.27 -20.28 -33.76
C LEU A 715 -16.33 -21.33 -34.88
N LEU A 716 -17.33 -21.25 -35.77
CA LEU A 716 -17.53 -22.15 -36.90
C LEU A 716 -16.72 -21.72 -38.15
N ALA A 717 -15.98 -20.61 -38.09
CA ALA A 717 -15.02 -20.15 -39.10
C ALA A 717 -15.55 -19.89 -40.52
N LYS A 718 -16.85 -19.59 -40.69
CA LYS A 718 -17.43 -19.09 -41.96
C LYS A 718 -17.44 -17.54 -42.01
N PRO A 719 -17.10 -16.91 -43.15
CA PRO A 719 -17.09 -15.44 -43.29
C PRO A 719 -18.52 -14.88 -43.33
N LEU A 720 -18.91 -14.11 -42.32
CA LEU A 720 -20.27 -13.54 -42.19
C LEU A 720 -20.58 -12.53 -43.30
N GLU A 721 -21.83 -12.53 -43.75
CA GLU A 721 -22.32 -11.55 -44.74
C GLU A 721 -22.77 -10.26 -44.06
N ALA A 722 -22.49 -9.12 -44.70
CA ALA A 722 -22.95 -7.83 -44.22
C ALA A 722 -24.44 -7.64 -44.60
N PRO A 723 -25.30 -7.20 -43.66
CA PRO A 723 -26.71 -6.98 -43.94
C PRO A 723 -26.93 -5.82 -44.93
N VAL A 724 -27.84 -5.99 -45.90
CA VAL A 724 -28.18 -4.95 -46.90
C VAL A 724 -29.13 -3.92 -46.27
N THR A 725 -30.19 -4.40 -45.63
CA THR A 725 -31.20 -3.58 -44.95
C THR A 725 -31.39 -4.12 -43.54
N PHE A 726 -31.18 -3.29 -42.51
CA PHE A 726 -31.33 -3.68 -41.10
C PHE A 726 -32.46 -2.89 -40.43
N ARG A 727 -33.45 -3.60 -39.87
CA ARG A 727 -34.56 -2.99 -39.13
C ARG A 727 -34.74 -3.66 -37.76
N ALA A 728 -34.45 -2.91 -36.70
CA ALA A 728 -34.71 -3.34 -35.33
C ALA A 728 -36.07 -2.84 -34.83
N VAL A 729 -36.84 -3.72 -34.19
CA VAL A 729 -38.11 -3.41 -33.53
C VAL A 729 -37.92 -3.62 -32.03
N SER A 730 -37.91 -2.51 -31.29
CA SER A 730 -37.62 -2.50 -29.86
C SER A 730 -38.56 -3.43 -29.08
N GLY A 731 -38.00 -4.26 -28.22
CA GLY A 731 -38.73 -5.23 -27.39
C GLY A 731 -39.28 -6.45 -28.14
N LYS A 732 -39.02 -6.58 -29.44
CA LYS A 732 -39.56 -7.66 -30.28
C LYS A 732 -38.49 -8.46 -31.00
N GLY A 733 -37.64 -7.81 -31.79
CA GLY A 733 -36.67 -8.50 -32.63
C GLY A 733 -36.06 -7.64 -33.74
N ILE A 734 -35.42 -8.29 -34.71
CA ILE A 734 -34.83 -7.70 -35.90
C ILE A 734 -35.39 -8.33 -37.17
N SER A 735 -35.44 -7.55 -38.25
CA SER A 735 -35.74 -7.98 -39.62
C SER A 735 -34.62 -7.50 -40.51
N VAL A 736 -34.02 -8.41 -41.27
CA VAL A 736 -32.82 -8.12 -42.05
C VAL A 736 -32.93 -8.74 -43.43
N GLU A 737 -32.56 -8.00 -44.47
CA GLU A 737 -32.37 -8.53 -45.82
C GLU A 737 -30.90 -8.88 -46.04
N LEU A 738 -30.64 -10.17 -46.28
CA LEU A 738 -29.37 -10.70 -46.80
C LEU A 738 -29.50 -10.86 -48.33
N GLN A 739 -28.41 -11.08 -49.06
CA GLN A 739 -28.39 -10.92 -50.54
C GLN A 739 -29.52 -11.62 -51.31
N ASN A 740 -29.99 -12.78 -50.84
CA ASN A 740 -31.09 -13.52 -51.45
C ASN A 740 -32.27 -13.82 -50.49
N ASP A 741 -32.15 -13.62 -49.18
CA ASP A 741 -33.13 -14.08 -48.17
C ASP A 741 -33.49 -13.00 -47.14
N THR A 742 -34.74 -13.02 -46.68
CA THR A 742 -35.19 -12.18 -45.56
C THR A 742 -35.14 -12.98 -44.25
N VAL A 743 -34.38 -12.49 -43.26
CA VAL A 743 -34.21 -13.13 -41.95
C VAL A 743 -34.91 -12.32 -40.87
N HIS A 744 -35.75 -13.00 -40.09
CA HIS A 744 -36.42 -12.44 -38.92
C HIS A 744 -35.90 -13.14 -37.66
N LEU A 745 -35.49 -12.38 -36.64
CA LEU A 745 -35.07 -12.91 -35.35
C LEU A 745 -35.83 -12.19 -34.24
N GLY A 746 -36.42 -12.92 -33.29
CA GLY A 746 -37.18 -12.26 -32.23
C GLY A 746 -38.03 -13.18 -31.37
N ASN A 747 -38.91 -12.58 -30.58
CA ASN A 747 -39.86 -13.30 -29.73
C ASN A 747 -41.06 -13.84 -30.52
N LEU A 748 -41.89 -14.68 -29.89
CA LEU A 748 -43.06 -15.30 -30.54
C LEU A 748 -44.08 -14.27 -31.04
N ASP A 749 -44.28 -13.18 -30.31
CA ASP A 749 -45.24 -12.14 -30.68
C ASP A 749 -44.82 -11.45 -31.98
N TYR A 750 -43.52 -11.18 -32.12
CA TYR A 750 -42.92 -10.66 -33.35
C TYR A 750 -43.10 -11.61 -34.53
N MET A 751 -42.90 -12.91 -34.31
CA MET A 751 -43.10 -13.91 -35.37
C MET A 751 -44.55 -13.97 -35.85
N ASN A 752 -45.51 -13.83 -34.92
CA ASN A 752 -46.93 -13.77 -35.27
C ASN A 752 -47.30 -12.47 -36.00
N GLU A 753 -46.71 -11.33 -35.62
CA GLU A 753 -46.94 -10.03 -36.27
C GLU A 753 -46.39 -9.98 -37.70
N CYS A 754 -45.25 -10.63 -37.94
CA CYS A 754 -44.70 -10.79 -39.30
C CYS A 754 -45.51 -11.76 -40.16
N GLY A 755 -46.52 -12.45 -39.60
CA GLY A 755 -47.39 -13.37 -40.35
C GLY A 755 -46.69 -14.65 -40.79
N LEU A 756 -45.59 -15.04 -40.13
CA LEU A 756 -44.77 -16.18 -40.53
C LEU A 756 -45.54 -17.50 -40.38
N GLN A 757 -45.46 -18.34 -41.41
CA GLN A 757 -46.06 -19.65 -41.45
C GLN A 757 -45.22 -20.65 -40.65
N TRP A 758 -45.91 -21.46 -39.86
CA TRP A 758 -45.30 -22.61 -39.20
C TRP A 758 -45.33 -23.74 -40.23
N GLY A 759 -44.18 -24.12 -40.78
CA GLY A 759 -44.10 -25.15 -41.82
C GLY A 759 -44.79 -26.45 -41.41
N LYS A 760 -45.15 -27.30 -42.38
CA LYS A 760 -45.66 -28.67 -42.15
C LYS A 760 -44.51 -29.59 -41.70
N SER A 761 -43.79 -29.19 -40.66
CA SER A 761 -42.59 -29.87 -40.21
C SER A 761 -42.89 -31.00 -39.21
N ARG A 762 -41.90 -31.86 -38.98
CA ARG A 762 -41.82 -32.95 -38.00
C ARG A 762 -42.37 -32.62 -36.59
N MET A 763 -42.31 -31.36 -36.18
CA MET A 763 -42.88 -30.80 -34.96
C MET A 763 -43.69 -29.58 -35.35
N GLY A 764 -45.03 -29.68 -35.48
CA GLY A 764 -45.88 -28.53 -35.78
C GLY A 764 -45.81 -27.43 -34.70
N ARG A 765 -46.64 -26.38 -34.83
CA ARG A 765 -46.67 -25.23 -33.89
C ARG A 765 -46.70 -25.63 -32.41
N GLN A 766 -47.40 -26.72 -32.07
CA GLN A 766 -47.44 -27.25 -30.71
C GLN A 766 -46.09 -27.81 -30.24
N GLY A 767 -45.39 -28.58 -31.08
CA GLY A 767 -44.08 -29.12 -30.75
C GLY A 767 -43.02 -28.05 -30.57
N SER A 768 -43.07 -26.97 -31.36
CA SER A 768 -42.19 -25.82 -31.16
C SER A 768 -42.46 -25.10 -29.82
N MET A 769 -43.73 -24.97 -29.42
CA MET A 769 -44.09 -24.40 -28.12
C MET A 769 -43.64 -25.28 -26.96
N ASP A 770 -43.73 -26.59 -27.09
CA ASP A 770 -43.24 -27.53 -26.07
C ASP A 770 -41.71 -27.42 -25.91
N GLU A 771 -40.97 -27.27 -27.00
CA GLU A 771 -39.51 -27.14 -26.95
C GLU A 771 -39.04 -25.78 -26.44
N ARG A 772 -39.77 -24.72 -26.78
CA ARG A 772 -39.61 -23.42 -26.10
C ARG A 772 -39.85 -23.57 -24.60
N ALA A 773 -40.92 -24.24 -24.18
CA ALA A 773 -41.23 -24.41 -22.77
C ALA A 773 -40.14 -25.20 -22.03
N LYS A 774 -39.53 -26.22 -22.67
CA LYS A 774 -38.38 -26.95 -22.14
C LYS A 774 -37.14 -26.05 -21.99
N LEU A 775 -36.82 -25.25 -23.01
CA LEU A 775 -35.68 -24.33 -22.96
C LEU A 775 -35.89 -23.23 -21.91
N GLU A 776 -37.09 -22.67 -21.80
CA GLU A 776 -37.44 -21.68 -20.77
C GLU A 776 -37.46 -22.30 -19.36
N ALA A 777 -37.87 -23.57 -19.22
CA ALA A 777 -37.77 -24.31 -17.96
C ALA A 777 -36.31 -24.54 -17.55
N ALA A 778 -35.41 -24.73 -18.53
CA ALA A 778 -33.97 -24.74 -18.35
C ALA A 778 -33.37 -23.33 -18.15
N GLY A 779 -34.20 -22.29 -17.96
CA GLY A 779 -33.76 -20.93 -17.68
C GLY A 779 -33.12 -20.19 -18.85
N LYS A 780 -33.32 -20.66 -20.09
CA LYS A 780 -32.76 -20.09 -21.31
C LYS A 780 -33.72 -19.07 -21.91
N THR A 781 -33.16 -17.98 -22.44
CA THR A 781 -33.89 -17.03 -23.28
C THR A 781 -34.00 -17.63 -24.67
N VAL A 782 -35.23 -17.74 -25.16
CA VAL A 782 -35.52 -18.39 -26.45
C VAL A 782 -35.78 -17.34 -27.51
N ILE A 783 -35.01 -17.39 -28.60
CA ILE A 783 -35.20 -16.54 -29.78
C ILE A 783 -35.65 -17.41 -30.95
N TYR A 784 -36.73 -17.01 -31.61
CA TYR A 784 -37.16 -17.62 -32.87
C TYR A 784 -36.37 -17.05 -34.04
N MET A 785 -36.15 -17.88 -35.05
CA MET A 785 -35.65 -17.46 -36.35
C MET A 785 -36.68 -17.80 -37.43
N GLY A 786 -37.05 -16.79 -38.21
CA GLY A 786 -37.80 -16.90 -39.43
C GLY A 786 -36.90 -16.67 -40.65
N LEU A 787 -37.12 -17.45 -41.70
CA LEU A 787 -36.51 -17.29 -43.01
C LEU A 787 -37.64 -17.11 -44.03
N CYS A 788 -37.61 -16.01 -44.76
CA CYS A 788 -38.69 -15.55 -45.64
C CYS A 788 -40.03 -15.58 -44.88
N ASP A 789 -40.98 -16.41 -45.32
CA ASP A 789 -42.32 -16.51 -44.73
C ASP A 789 -42.46 -17.68 -43.73
N ARG A 790 -41.36 -18.31 -43.25
CA ARG A 790 -41.41 -19.53 -42.43
C ARG A 790 -40.57 -19.45 -41.16
N VAL A 791 -41.05 -20.04 -40.06
CA VAL A 791 -40.26 -20.22 -38.82
C VAL A 791 -39.38 -21.46 -38.95
N VAL A 792 -38.06 -21.30 -38.85
CA VAL A 792 -37.07 -22.35 -39.17
C VAL A 792 -36.27 -22.86 -37.97
N ALA A 793 -36.04 -22.04 -36.93
CA ALA A 793 -35.23 -22.46 -35.78
C ALA A 793 -35.58 -21.74 -34.47
N LEU A 794 -35.15 -22.34 -33.36
CA LEU A 794 -35.08 -21.73 -32.03
C LEU A 794 -33.63 -21.69 -31.55
N PHE A 795 -33.22 -20.53 -31.04
CA PHE A 795 -31.96 -20.36 -30.36
C PHE A 795 -32.20 -20.27 -28.86
N GLY A 796 -31.65 -21.23 -28.11
CA GLY A 796 -31.57 -21.17 -26.66
C GLY A 796 -30.31 -20.42 -26.25
N ILE A 797 -30.49 -19.26 -25.64
CA ILE A 797 -29.39 -18.41 -25.17
C ILE A 797 -29.43 -18.34 -23.66
N SER A 798 -28.31 -18.65 -23.01
CA SER A 798 -28.18 -18.49 -21.56
C SER A 798 -26.77 -18.06 -21.19
N ASP A 799 -26.64 -17.57 -19.97
CA ASP A 799 -25.34 -17.35 -19.37
C ASP A 799 -24.82 -18.69 -18.82
N ALA A 800 -23.94 -19.33 -19.59
CA ALA A 800 -23.45 -20.67 -19.27
C ALA A 800 -22.62 -20.66 -17.98
N ALA A 801 -22.82 -21.69 -17.14
CA ALA A 801 -22.00 -21.93 -15.97
C ALA A 801 -20.53 -22.17 -16.38
N ARG A 802 -19.59 -21.68 -15.57
CA ARG A 802 -18.17 -21.89 -15.83
C ARG A 802 -17.79 -23.36 -15.70
N ALA A 803 -16.84 -23.81 -16.52
CA ALA A 803 -16.39 -25.19 -16.52
C ALA A 803 -15.78 -25.64 -15.18
N ASP A 804 -15.19 -24.70 -14.43
CA ASP A 804 -14.57 -24.94 -13.13
C ASP A 804 -15.53 -24.75 -11.93
N ALA A 805 -16.72 -24.20 -12.12
CA ALA A 805 -17.68 -23.89 -11.05
C ALA A 805 -18.10 -25.13 -10.26
N ARG A 806 -18.52 -26.20 -10.95
CA ARG A 806 -18.95 -27.46 -10.30
C ARG A 806 -17.83 -28.09 -9.48
N SER A 807 -16.60 -28.09 -10.02
CA SER A 807 -15.44 -28.63 -9.31
C SER A 807 -15.10 -27.82 -8.06
N THR A 808 -15.28 -26.50 -8.12
CA THR A 808 -15.01 -25.57 -7.02
C THR A 808 -16.02 -25.74 -5.88
N VAL A 809 -17.31 -25.77 -6.19
CA VAL A 809 -18.37 -25.98 -5.20
C VAL A 809 -18.24 -27.34 -4.50
N ALA A 810 -17.91 -28.40 -5.24
CA ALA A 810 -17.65 -29.71 -4.65
C ALA A 810 -16.49 -29.68 -3.63
N GLN A 811 -15.44 -28.91 -3.86
CA GLN A 811 -14.32 -28.77 -2.92
C GLN A 811 -14.66 -27.93 -1.69
N LEU A 812 -15.47 -26.89 -1.85
CA LEU A 812 -15.94 -26.08 -0.73
C LEU A 812 -16.83 -26.92 0.19
N HIS A 813 -17.75 -27.72 -0.38
CA HIS A 813 -18.51 -28.71 0.36
C HIS A 813 -17.61 -29.76 1.03
N ALA A 814 -16.59 -30.27 0.33
CA ALA A 814 -15.63 -31.22 0.90
C ALA A 814 -14.85 -30.64 2.09
N ARG A 815 -14.63 -29.32 2.13
CA ARG A 815 -14.02 -28.61 3.27
C ARG A 815 -14.99 -28.33 4.42
N GLY A 816 -16.26 -28.73 4.29
CA GLY A 816 -17.31 -28.50 5.29
C GLY A 816 -17.91 -27.09 5.24
N MET A 817 -17.73 -26.34 4.15
CA MET A 817 -18.33 -25.02 3.96
C MET A 817 -19.71 -25.14 3.33
N ALA A 818 -20.68 -24.36 3.80
CA ALA A 818 -22.01 -24.27 3.18
C ALA A 818 -21.96 -23.28 2.01
N VAL A 819 -22.31 -23.73 0.80
CA VAL A 819 -22.30 -22.88 -0.40
C VAL A 819 -23.72 -22.40 -0.72
N TYR A 820 -23.85 -21.09 -0.91
CA TYR A 820 -25.08 -20.40 -1.29
C TYR A 820 -24.89 -19.63 -2.60
N MET A 821 -25.99 -19.38 -3.30
CA MET A 821 -26.01 -18.53 -4.49
C MET A 821 -27.04 -17.42 -4.34
N VAL A 822 -26.65 -16.18 -4.65
CA VAL A 822 -27.54 -15.03 -4.74
C VAL A 822 -27.62 -14.53 -6.19
N THR A 823 -28.82 -14.19 -6.65
CA THR A 823 -29.02 -13.65 -8.00
C THR A 823 -30.28 -12.80 -8.11
N GLY A 824 -30.27 -11.84 -9.04
CA GLY A 824 -31.44 -11.08 -9.45
C GLY A 824 -32.32 -11.82 -10.46
N ASP A 825 -31.86 -12.94 -11.01
CA ASP A 825 -32.59 -13.74 -11.97
C ASP A 825 -33.83 -14.39 -11.35
N ASN A 826 -34.74 -14.82 -12.23
CA ASN A 826 -35.92 -15.58 -11.82
C ASN A 826 -35.53 -16.91 -11.15
N ARG A 827 -36.44 -17.45 -10.34
CA ARG A 827 -36.20 -18.72 -9.61
C ARG A 827 -35.87 -19.90 -10.50
N ARG A 828 -36.48 -20.01 -11.70
CA ARG A 828 -36.26 -21.16 -12.60
C ARG A 828 -34.81 -21.22 -13.09
N THR A 829 -34.31 -20.10 -13.62
CA THR A 829 -32.93 -19.94 -14.07
C THR A 829 -31.95 -20.14 -12.92
N ALA A 830 -32.23 -19.57 -11.74
CA ALA A 830 -31.40 -19.73 -10.56
C ALA A 830 -31.30 -21.21 -10.12
N HIS A 831 -32.41 -21.93 -10.04
CA HIS A 831 -32.40 -23.35 -9.66
C HIS A 831 -31.72 -24.23 -10.69
N TRP A 832 -31.90 -23.95 -11.99
CA TRP A 832 -31.23 -24.67 -13.06
C TRP A 832 -29.70 -24.55 -12.96
N ILE A 833 -29.17 -23.33 -12.78
CA ILE A 833 -27.73 -23.11 -12.61
C ILE A 833 -27.24 -23.75 -11.30
N ALA A 834 -28.02 -23.68 -10.22
CA ALA A 834 -27.67 -24.31 -8.95
C ALA A 834 -27.46 -25.82 -9.10
N GLU A 835 -28.36 -26.49 -9.83
CA GLU A 835 -28.29 -27.92 -10.08
C GLU A 835 -27.03 -28.31 -10.90
N GLN A 836 -26.69 -27.53 -11.94
CA GLN A 836 -25.49 -27.77 -12.74
C GLN A 836 -24.19 -27.65 -11.93
N VAL A 837 -24.15 -26.69 -11.01
CA VAL A 837 -22.96 -26.40 -10.18
C VAL A 837 -22.93 -27.29 -8.92
N GLY A 838 -24.06 -27.86 -8.50
CA GLY A 838 -24.19 -28.72 -7.33
C GLY A 838 -24.52 -27.98 -6.03
N ILE A 839 -25.22 -26.84 -6.11
CA ILE A 839 -25.70 -26.07 -4.97
C ILE A 839 -27.12 -26.54 -4.60
N PRO A 840 -27.41 -26.85 -3.32
CA PRO A 840 -28.74 -27.28 -2.90
C PRO A 840 -29.81 -26.21 -3.16
N VAL A 841 -31.02 -26.64 -3.54
CA VAL A 841 -32.15 -25.75 -3.88
C VAL A 841 -32.50 -24.77 -2.74
N HIS A 842 -32.37 -25.20 -1.48
CA HIS A 842 -32.64 -24.38 -0.30
C HIS A 842 -31.54 -23.33 -0.01
N HIS A 843 -30.39 -23.42 -0.68
CA HIS A 843 -29.30 -22.43 -0.60
C HIS A 843 -29.33 -21.42 -1.76
N VAL A 844 -30.41 -21.37 -2.53
CA VAL A 844 -30.57 -20.44 -3.67
C VAL A 844 -31.45 -19.26 -3.26
N MET A 845 -30.91 -18.05 -3.39
CA MET A 845 -31.58 -16.78 -3.15
C MET A 845 -31.79 -16.05 -4.48
N ALA A 846 -32.93 -16.30 -5.12
CA ALA A 846 -33.28 -15.70 -6.42
C ALA A 846 -34.13 -14.42 -6.27
N GLU A 847 -34.27 -13.67 -7.36
CA GLU A 847 -35.07 -12.43 -7.45
C GLU A 847 -34.61 -11.33 -6.47
N VAL A 848 -33.30 -11.31 -6.17
CA VAL A 848 -32.68 -10.34 -5.25
C VAL A 848 -32.15 -9.14 -6.02
N LEU A 849 -32.74 -7.96 -5.77
CA LEU A 849 -32.24 -6.68 -6.28
C LEU A 849 -30.83 -6.38 -5.74
N PRO A 850 -29.95 -5.68 -6.49
CA PRO A 850 -28.60 -5.34 -6.04
C PRO A 850 -28.55 -4.67 -4.66
N SER A 851 -29.45 -3.73 -4.38
CA SER A 851 -29.57 -3.05 -3.08
C SER A 851 -29.92 -3.98 -1.92
N ASN A 852 -30.58 -5.11 -2.21
CA ASN A 852 -31.04 -6.07 -1.22
C ASN A 852 -30.07 -7.24 -1.01
N LYS A 853 -28.98 -7.34 -1.80
CA LYS A 853 -27.94 -8.36 -1.58
C LYS A 853 -27.27 -8.20 -0.20
N VAL A 854 -27.08 -6.96 0.25
CA VAL A 854 -26.56 -6.63 1.59
C VAL A 854 -27.44 -7.24 2.70
N ALA A 855 -28.77 -7.14 2.55
CA ALA A 855 -29.70 -7.70 3.52
C ALA A 855 -29.62 -9.23 3.59
N LYS A 856 -29.32 -9.90 2.46
CA LYS A 856 -29.11 -11.35 2.42
C LYS A 856 -27.82 -11.80 3.08
N VAL A 857 -26.74 -11.03 2.93
CA VAL A 857 -25.51 -11.24 3.70
C VAL A 857 -25.79 -11.09 5.20
N GLN A 858 -26.53 -10.05 5.61
CA GLN A 858 -26.91 -9.81 7.01
C GLN A 858 -27.82 -10.91 7.58
N GLU A 859 -28.75 -11.44 6.77
CA GLU A 859 -29.63 -12.55 7.16
C GLU A 859 -28.81 -13.81 7.51
N LEU A 860 -27.81 -14.14 6.70
CA LEU A 860 -26.89 -15.24 6.97
C LEU A 860 -26.00 -14.95 8.20
N GLN A 861 -25.48 -13.73 8.34
CA GLN A 861 -24.70 -13.32 9.52
C GLN A 861 -25.53 -13.39 10.82
N ALA A 862 -26.81 -13.00 10.77
CA ALA A 862 -27.73 -13.06 11.90
C ALA A 862 -28.02 -14.50 12.36
N SER A 863 -27.87 -15.48 11.47
CA SER A 863 -27.96 -16.91 11.82
C SER A 863 -26.71 -17.45 12.55
N GLY A 864 -25.72 -16.59 12.82
CA GLY A 864 -24.46 -16.95 13.49
C GLY A 864 -23.38 -17.47 12.55
N ARG A 865 -23.61 -17.44 11.23
CA ARG A 865 -22.64 -17.88 10.21
C ARG A 865 -21.59 -16.80 9.93
N VAL A 866 -20.40 -17.23 9.56
CA VAL A 866 -19.31 -16.33 9.10
C VAL A 866 -19.26 -16.39 7.58
N VAL A 867 -19.73 -15.30 6.95
CA VAL A 867 -20.06 -15.30 5.52
C VAL A 867 -18.91 -14.71 4.70
N ALA A 868 -18.43 -15.49 3.74
CA ALA A 868 -17.64 -14.98 2.63
C ALA A 868 -18.55 -14.69 1.43
N MET A 869 -18.47 -13.48 0.86
CA MET A 869 -19.17 -13.12 -0.38
C MET A 869 -18.18 -13.17 -1.54
N VAL A 870 -18.55 -13.80 -2.64
CA VAL A 870 -17.73 -13.89 -3.84
C VAL A 870 -18.49 -13.28 -5.01
N GLY A 871 -17.89 -12.31 -5.69
CA GLY A 871 -18.55 -11.57 -6.77
C GLY A 871 -17.56 -10.94 -7.76
N ASP A 872 -18.08 -10.36 -8.84
CA ASP A 872 -17.28 -9.57 -9.81
C ASP A 872 -17.01 -8.13 -9.33
N GLY A 873 -17.77 -7.70 -8.31
CA GLY A 873 -17.68 -6.42 -7.62
C GLY A 873 -18.18 -5.21 -8.40
N ILE A 874 -18.84 -5.39 -9.55
CA ILE A 874 -19.49 -4.28 -10.27
C ILE A 874 -20.83 -3.96 -9.61
N ASN A 875 -21.67 -4.98 -9.45
CA ASN A 875 -23.00 -4.86 -8.85
C ASN A 875 -23.02 -5.27 -7.37
N ASP A 876 -21.94 -5.87 -6.88
CA ASP A 876 -21.88 -6.56 -5.59
C ASP A 876 -20.97 -5.87 -4.56
N ALA A 877 -20.36 -4.74 -4.93
CA ALA A 877 -19.47 -3.99 -4.06
C ALA A 877 -20.03 -3.72 -2.64
N PRO A 878 -21.31 -3.33 -2.47
CA PRO A 878 -21.90 -3.17 -1.13
C PRO A 878 -22.02 -4.49 -0.36
N ALA A 879 -22.32 -5.60 -1.04
CA ALA A 879 -22.45 -6.92 -0.42
C ALA A 879 -21.08 -7.50 -0.04
N LEU A 880 -20.05 -7.28 -0.88
CA LEU A 880 -18.66 -7.63 -0.60
C LEU A 880 -18.14 -6.89 0.65
N ALA A 881 -18.45 -5.59 0.77
CA ALA A 881 -18.05 -4.79 1.92
C ALA A 881 -18.77 -5.20 3.23
N GLN A 882 -20.01 -5.68 3.15
CA GLN A 882 -20.79 -6.14 4.31
C GLN A 882 -20.36 -7.53 4.81
N ALA A 883 -19.84 -8.38 3.93
CA ALA A 883 -19.42 -9.74 4.29
C ALA A 883 -18.25 -9.73 5.29
N ASN A 884 -18.10 -10.82 6.06
CA ASN A 884 -16.92 -10.99 6.90
C ASN A 884 -15.65 -11.12 6.05
N LEU A 885 -15.81 -11.68 4.84
CA LEU A 885 -14.77 -11.75 3.83
C LEU A 885 -15.37 -11.54 2.43
N GLY A 886 -15.16 -10.39 1.83
CA GLY A 886 -15.47 -10.14 0.41
C GLY A 886 -14.31 -10.54 -0.50
N ILE A 887 -14.60 -11.38 -1.49
CA ILE A 887 -13.65 -11.86 -2.51
C ILE A 887 -14.14 -11.37 -3.88
N ALA A 888 -13.36 -10.52 -4.53
CA ALA A 888 -13.60 -10.13 -5.92
C ALA A 888 -12.90 -11.09 -6.89
N ILE A 889 -13.57 -11.47 -7.98
CA ILE A 889 -13.00 -12.33 -9.04
C ILE A 889 -12.70 -11.51 -10.30
N GLY A 890 -11.51 -11.76 -10.86
CA GLY A 890 -11.00 -11.07 -12.04
C GLY A 890 -10.49 -9.67 -11.73
N ALA A 891 -9.80 -9.07 -12.70
CA ALA A 891 -9.49 -7.64 -12.74
C ALA A 891 -10.78 -6.81 -12.95
N GLY A 892 -11.76 -6.99 -12.06
CA GLY A 892 -12.99 -6.22 -12.03
C GLY A 892 -12.72 -4.75 -11.80
N THR A 893 -13.70 -3.92 -12.17
CA THR A 893 -13.69 -2.45 -12.07
C THR A 893 -13.00 -1.91 -10.82
N ASP A 894 -12.41 -0.71 -10.89
CA ASP A 894 -11.73 -0.05 -9.75
C ASP A 894 -12.55 -0.13 -8.44
N ILE A 895 -13.88 -0.14 -8.54
CA ILE A 895 -14.83 -0.26 -7.43
C ILE A 895 -14.74 -1.63 -6.72
N ALA A 896 -14.63 -2.72 -7.48
CA ALA A 896 -14.42 -4.08 -6.95
C ALA A 896 -13.07 -4.19 -6.25
N MET A 897 -12.04 -3.63 -6.90
CA MET A 897 -10.68 -3.55 -6.41
C MET A 897 -10.54 -2.64 -5.18
N GLU A 898 -11.46 -1.73 -4.92
CA GLU A 898 -11.47 -0.90 -3.71
C GLU A 898 -12.22 -1.59 -2.56
N THR A 899 -13.36 -2.22 -2.85
CA THR A 899 -14.29 -2.73 -1.83
C THR A 899 -13.99 -4.11 -1.29
N ALA A 900 -13.50 -5.05 -2.11
CA ALA A 900 -13.26 -6.43 -1.66
C ALA A 900 -12.03 -6.55 -0.76
N GLN A 901 -12.06 -7.43 0.23
CA GLN A 901 -10.92 -7.70 1.12
C GLN A 901 -9.89 -8.63 0.49
N MET A 902 -10.31 -9.50 -0.42
CA MET A 902 -9.43 -10.28 -1.29
C MET A 902 -9.79 -10.06 -2.74
N VAL A 903 -8.80 -10.02 -3.62
CA VAL A 903 -9.00 -9.90 -5.05
C VAL A 903 -8.22 -11.01 -5.76
N LEU A 904 -8.94 -11.78 -6.56
CA LEU A 904 -8.36 -12.78 -7.44
C LEU A 904 -8.13 -12.11 -8.80
N MET A 905 -6.88 -11.98 -9.20
CA MET A 905 -6.50 -11.39 -10.49
C MET A 905 -7.00 -12.26 -11.66
N LYS A 906 -6.99 -13.57 -11.47
CA LYS A 906 -7.50 -14.53 -12.45
C LYS A 906 -9.01 -14.61 -12.35
N SER A 907 -9.63 -14.88 -13.49
CA SER A 907 -11.05 -15.19 -13.53
C SER A 907 -11.37 -16.62 -13.05
N SER A 908 -10.38 -17.47 -12.75
CA SER A 908 -10.58 -18.85 -12.28
C SER A 908 -11.28 -18.93 -10.91
N LEU A 909 -12.38 -19.69 -10.82
CA LEU A 909 -13.09 -19.93 -9.54
C LEU A 909 -12.27 -20.83 -8.61
N LYS A 910 -11.37 -21.65 -9.14
CA LYS A 910 -10.49 -22.52 -8.34
C LYS A 910 -9.61 -21.71 -7.39
N ASP A 911 -9.28 -20.47 -7.76
CA ASP A 911 -8.41 -19.62 -6.97
C ASP A 911 -9.09 -19.16 -5.66
N VAL A 912 -10.43 -19.22 -5.58
CA VAL A 912 -11.16 -19.04 -4.32
C VAL A 912 -10.76 -20.12 -3.32
N VAL A 913 -10.65 -21.38 -3.77
CA VAL A 913 -10.22 -22.50 -2.91
C VAL A 913 -8.76 -22.35 -2.52
N VAL A 914 -7.90 -21.96 -3.47
CA VAL A 914 -6.48 -21.69 -3.21
C VAL A 914 -6.31 -20.54 -2.21
N ALA A 915 -7.16 -19.50 -2.29
CA ALA A 915 -7.14 -18.37 -1.36
C ALA A 915 -7.50 -18.80 0.07
N PHE A 916 -8.52 -19.65 0.24
CA PHE A 916 -8.85 -20.22 1.55
C PHE A 916 -7.72 -21.12 2.08
N ASP A 917 -7.16 -22.00 1.24
CA ASP A 917 -6.09 -22.92 1.64
C ASP A 917 -4.81 -22.18 2.05
N LEU A 918 -4.43 -21.18 1.26
CA LEU A 918 -3.30 -20.30 1.55
C LEU A 918 -3.53 -19.54 2.86
N SER A 919 -4.71 -18.95 3.05
CA SER A 919 -5.04 -18.20 4.26
C SER A 919 -4.99 -19.07 5.51
N GLN A 920 -5.54 -20.28 5.46
CA GLN A 920 -5.47 -21.26 6.56
C GLN A 920 -4.02 -21.70 6.82
N THR A 921 -3.22 -21.90 5.77
CA THR A 921 -1.80 -22.27 5.90
C THR A 921 -0.99 -21.15 6.56
N ILE A 922 -1.22 -19.89 6.17
CA ILE A 922 -0.61 -18.71 6.80
C ILE A 922 -1.06 -18.62 8.26
N TYR A 923 -2.35 -18.81 8.56
CA TYR A 923 -2.86 -18.74 9.93
C TYR A 923 -2.28 -19.83 10.85
N ARG A 924 -2.23 -21.09 10.37
CA ARG A 924 -1.55 -22.18 11.09
C ARG A 924 -0.07 -21.88 11.32
N ARG A 925 0.59 -21.23 10.35
CA ARG A 925 1.99 -20.80 10.49
C ARG A 925 2.15 -19.74 11.58
N ILE A 926 1.24 -18.78 11.66
CA ILE A 926 1.20 -17.76 12.72
C ILE A 926 1.06 -18.46 14.09
N GLN A 927 0.13 -19.39 14.25
CA GLN A 927 -0.04 -20.16 15.50
C GLN A 927 1.22 -20.93 15.88
N LEU A 928 1.86 -21.60 14.92
CA LEU A 928 3.12 -22.32 15.14
C LEU A 928 4.26 -21.37 15.54
N ASN A 929 4.31 -20.17 14.96
CA ASN A 929 5.27 -19.13 15.36
C ASN A 929 5.03 -18.65 16.80
N PHE A 930 3.77 -18.51 17.25
CA PHE A 930 3.47 -18.24 18.66
C PHE A 930 3.98 -19.34 19.58
N VAL A 931 3.82 -20.61 19.19
CA VAL A 931 4.38 -21.74 19.92
C VAL A 931 5.90 -21.65 20.03
N TRP A 932 6.61 -21.32 18.95
CA TRP A 932 8.07 -21.10 19.01
C TRP A 932 8.48 -19.89 19.85
N ALA A 933 7.69 -18.81 19.80
CA ALA A 933 7.97 -17.57 20.51
C ALA A 933 7.69 -17.65 22.02
N MET A 934 6.67 -18.39 22.45
CA MET A 934 6.32 -18.53 23.87
C MET A 934 6.80 -19.84 24.49
N GLY A 935 6.85 -20.93 23.72
CA GLY A 935 7.16 -22.26 24.24
C GLY A 935 8.54 -22.33 24.90
N TYR A 936 9.55 -21.70 24.30
CA TYR A 936 10.89 -21.65 24.89
C TYR A 936 10.90 -20.82 26.20
N ASN A 937 10.18 -19.70 26.24
CA ASN A 937 10.06 -18.86 27.45
C ASN A 937 9.38 -19.63 28.59
N ILE A 938 8.30 -20.35 28.31
CA ILE A 938 7.58 -21.14 29.32
C ILE A 938 8.49 -22.20 29.94
N VAL A 939 9.37 -22.83 29.16
CA VAL A 939 10.29 -23.87 29.65
C VAL A 939 11.51 -23.28 30.35
N LEU A 940 12.15 -22.26 29.76
CA LEU A 940 13.42 -21.74 30.26
C LEU A 940 13.26 -20.77 31.44
N LEU A 941 12.09 -20.13 31.61
CA LEU A 941 11.89 -19.14 32.66
C LEU A 941 11.87 -19.76 34.08
N PRO A 942 11.17 -20.88 34.35
CA PRO A 942 11.31 -21.61 35.62
C PRO A 942 12.74 -22.11 35.86
N LEU A 943 13.42 -22.51 34.79
CA LEU A 943 14.78 -23.04 34.86
C LEU A 943 15.81 -21.93 35.17
N ALA A 944 15.65 -20.76 34.55
CA ALA A 944 16.41 -19.55 34.84
C ALA A 944 16.08 -18.91 36.19
N ALA A 945 14.89 -19.16 36.73
CA ALA A 945 14.51 -18.80 38.09
C ALA A 945 15.07 -19.76 39.15
N GLY A 946 15.79 -20.82 38.74
CA GLY A 946 16.44 -21.77 39.64
C GLY A 946 15.52 -22.84 40.23
N VAL A 947 14.28 -23.01 39.74
CA VAL A 947 13.33 -23.99 40.30
C VAL A 947 13.87 -25.42 40.30
N LEU A 948 14.71 -25.77 39.32
CA LEU A 948 15.37 -27.09 39.22
C LEU A 948 16.80 -27.11 39.78
N TYR A 949 17.20 -26.10 40.56
CA TYR A 949 18.53 -26.06 41.17
C TYR A 949 18.79 -27.26 42.09
N GLY A 950 17.75 -27.83 42.73
CA GLY A 950 17.85 -29.07 43.50
C GLY A 950 18.30 -30.30 42.69
N PHE A 951 18.23 -30.23 41.36
CA PHE A 951 18.78 -31.24 40.44
C PHE A 951 20.11 -30.80 39.80
N HIS A 952 20.74 -29.74 40.32
CA HIS A 952 21.95 -29.11 39.79
C HIS A 952 21.84 -28.61 38.35
N ILE A 953 20.62 -28.23 37.91
CA ILE A 953 20.41 -27.64 36.59
C ILE A 953 20.25 -26.13 36.75
N GLU A 954 21.19 -25.38 36.18
CA GLU A 954 21.17 -23.91 36.13
C GLU A 954 21.36 -23.40 34.69
N ILE A 955 20.71 -22.27 34.37
CA ILE A 955 20.94 -21.57 33.11
C ILE A 955 21.68 -20.27 33.40
N PRO A 956 22.97 -20.21 33.04
CA PRO A 956 23.70 -18.94 33.02
C PRO A 956 23.06 -17.93 32.05
N PRO A 957 23.09 -16.61 32.35
CA PRO A 957 22.47 -15.59 31.51
C PRO A 957 22.96 -15.55 30.05
N MET A 958 24.17 -16.04 29.77
CA MET A 958 24.69 -16.17 28.40
C MET A 958 23.89 -17.17 27.55
N PHE A 959 23.48 -18.31 28.12
CA PHE A 959 22.66 -19.30 27.43
C PHE A 959 21.22 -18.82 27.26
N ALA A 960 20.72 -18.02 28.21
CA ALA A 960 19.46 -17.29 28.07
C ALA A 960 19.47 -16.36 26.84
N GLY A 961 20.54 -15.57 26.67
CA GLY A 961 20.73 -14.72 25.50
C GLY A 961 20.84 -15.51 24.18
N ALA A 962 21.51 -16.66 24.19
CA ALA A 962 21.57 -17.54 23.01
C ALA A 962 20.19 -18.12 22.64
N ALA A 963 19.42 -18.60 23.64
CA ALA A 963 18.08 -19.15 23.42
C ALA A 963 17.12 -18.13 22.79
N MET A 964 17.21 -16.86 23.18
CA MET A 964 16.46 -15.76 22.56
C MET A 964 16.75 -15.62 21.06
N ALA A 965 18.02 -15.71 20.66
CA ALA A 965 18.41 -15.64 19.25
C ALA A 965 17.84 -16.83 18.46
N PHE A 966 17.90 -18.05 19.03
CA PHE A 966 17.33 -19.24 18.42
C PHE A 966 15.81 -19.16 18.26
N SER A 967 15.07 -18.63 19.23
CA SER A 967 13.63 -18.44 19.11
C SER A 967 13.26 -17.52 17.94
N SER A 968 13.94 -16.38 17.81
CA SER A 968 13.72 -15.44 16.71
C SER A 968 14.03 -16.07 15.35
N VAL A 969 15.14 -16.80 15.24
CA VAL A 969 15.51 -17.52 14.00
C VAL A 969 14.49 -18.60 13.65
N SER A 970 13.96 -19.33 14.64
CA SER A 970 12.97 -20.39 14.42
C SER A 970 11.67 -19.84 13.85
N VAL A 971 11.18 -18.71 14.37
CA VAL A 971 10.01 -18.00 13.86
C VAL A 971 10.24 -17.50 12.42
N LEU A 972 11.41 -16.95 12.13
CA LEU A 972 11.75 -16.46 10.79
C LEU A 972 11.88 -17.61 9.78
N ALA A 973 12.56 -18.70 10.14
CA ALA A 973 12.71 -19.88 9.30
C ALA A 973 11.35 -20.54 9.00
N SER A 974 10.51 -20.67 10.04
CA SER A 974 9.13 -21.13 9.91
C SER A 974 8.34 -20.26 8.92
N SER A 975 8.42 -18.92 9.06
CA SER A 975 7.72 -17.99 8.16
C SER A 975 8.24 -18.06 6.72
N LEU A 976 9.57 -18.18 6.53
CA LEU A 976 10.18 -18.32 5.20
C LEU A 976 9.81 -19.64 4.51
N ALA A 977 9.50 -20.69 5.27
CA ALA A 977 9.03 -21.96 4.71
C ALA A 977 7.70 -21.82 3.94
N LEU A 978 6.94 -20.73 4.14
CA LEU A 978 5.76 -20.41 3.32
C LEU A 978 6.13 -20.18 1.84
N LYS A 979 7.39 -19.84 1.51
CA LYS A 979 7.85 -19.73 0.11
C LYS A 979 7.79 -21.07 -0.64
N TRP A 980 7.74 -22.19 0.06
CA TRP A 980 7.59 -23.53 -0.54
C TRP A 980 6.15 -24.01 -0.59
N TYR A 981 5.19 -23.13 -0.31
CA TYR A 981 3.77 -23.45 -0.49
C TYR A 981 3.51 -23.84 -1.95
N GLN A 982 2.83 -24.96 -2.13
CA GLN A 982 2.33 -25.39 -3.43
C GLN A 982 0.81 -25.38 -3.38
N PRO A 983 0.13 -24.79 -4.39
CA PRO A 983 -1.31 -24.89 -4.49
C PRO A 983 -1.73 -26.37 -4.52
N PRO A 984 -2.87 -26.73 -3.92
CA PRO A 984 -3.39 -28.09 -3.98
C PRO A 984 -3.63 -28.48 -5.45
N THR A 985 -2.83 -29.44 -5.95
CA THR A 985 -2.82 -29.89 -7.36
C THR A 985 -3.85 -30.97 -7.65
N GLU A 986 -4.23 -31.77 -6.65
CA GLU A 986 -5.31 -32.74 -6.76
C GLU A 986 -6.55 -32.26 -6.01
N PHE A 987 -7.67 -32.28 -6.72
CA PHE A 987 -9.03 -32.20 -6.20
C PHE A 987 -9.44 -33.47 -5.45
N THR A 988 -8.53 -34.07 -4.69
CA THR A 988 -8.81 -35.21 -3.81
C THR A 988 -9.35 -34.68 -2.49
N ILE A 989 -10.60 -35.04 -2.22
CA ILE A 989 -11.31 -34.80 -0.96
C ILE A 989 -10.38 -35.23 0.19
N PRO A 990 -9.91 -34.32 1.05
CA PRO A 990 -9.17 -34.74 2.23
C PRO A 990 -10.13 -35.53 3.13
N HIS A 991 -9.68 -36.68 3.63
CA HIS A 991 -10.35 -37.37 4.73
C HIS A 991 -10.40 -36.43 5.94
N ILE A 992 -11.49 -35.67 6.08
CA ILE A 992 -11.79 -34.90 7.28
C ILE A 992 -12.50 -35.83 8.26
N ARG A 993 -11.92 -35.97 9.46
CA ARG A 993 -12.65 -36.52 10.61
C ARG A 993 -13.89 -35.66 10.83
N PRO A 994 -15.11 -36.23 10.87
CA PRO A 994 -16.31 -35.44 11.05
C PRO A 994 -16.20 -34.64 12.35
N ARG A 995 -16.36 -33.32 12.23
CA ARG A 995 -16.61 -32.45 13.37
C ARG A 995 -18.03 -32.80 13.80
N VAL A 996 -18.16 -33.46 14.95
CA VAL A 996 -19.46 -33.84 15.51
C VAL A 996 -20.22 -32.55 15.82
N ASP A 997 -21.21 -32.22 15.00
CA ASP A 997 -22.23 -31.23 15.35
C ASP A 997 -23.01 -31.75 16.56
N LYS A 998 -22.71 -31.16 17.72
CA LYS A 998 -23.60 -31.27 18.88
C LYS A 998 -24.76 -30.32 18.65
N THR A 999 -25.73 -30.72 17.84
CA THR A 999 -27.14 -30.22 17.82
C THR A 999 -27.84 -30.77 16.58
N ASP A 1000 -28.23 -32.05 16.62
CA ASP A 1000 -29.47 -32.55 15.99
C ASP A 1000 -29.56 -34.08 16.18
N GLU A 1001 -29.77 -34.51 17.42
CA GLU A 1001 -30.36 -35.81 17.69
C GLU A 1001 -31.86 -35.60 17.91
N ARG A 1002 -32.67 -35.84 16.87
CA ARG A 1002 -34.00 -36.48 16.93
C ARG A 1002 -34.70 -36.46 15.56
N THR A 1003 -34.37 -37.42 14.71
CA THR A 1003 -35.36 -38.05 13.82
C THR A 1003 -34.83 -39.40 13.32
N PRO A 1004 -35.54 -40.53 13.55
CA PRO A 1004 -35.09 -41.82 13.08
C PRO A 1004 -35.38 -41.98 11.59
N LEU A 1005 -34.36 -42.46 10.88
CA LEU A 1005 -34.39 -42.91 9.50
C LEU A 1005 -35.54 -43.91 9.24
N LEU A 1006 -36.31 -43.67 8.19
CA LEU A 1006 -37.07 -44.69 7.48
C LEU A 1006 -36.51 -44.80 6.06
N GLN A 1007 -35.94 -45.96 5.77
CA GLN A 1007 -35.51 -46.41 4.45
C GLN A 1007 -36.71 -46.49 3.50
N VAL A 1008 -36.62 -45.85 2.33
CA VAL A 1008 -36.80 -46.41 0.97
C VAL A 1008 -36.01 -45.54 0.00
#